data_AF-A0AAW6VQD4-F1
#
_entry.id   AF-A0AAW6VQD4-F1
#
_cell.length_a   1.000
_cell.length_b   1.000
_cell.length_c   1.000
_cell.angle_alpha   90.00
_cell.angle_beta   90.00
_cell.angle_gamma   90.00
#
_symmetry.space_group_name_H-M   'P 1'
#
loop_
_entity.id
_entity.type
_entity.pdbx_description
1 polymer ?
#
loop_
_entity_poly.entity_id
_entity_poly.type
_entity_poly.pdbx_seq_one_letter_code
_entity_poly.pdbx_strand_id
1 'polypeptide(L)'
;MLEHQNNTYEIFLASRFEEFKEIRTKLREKINQYKFMKTIDLNNNEASLRSPLDESLFYARKSEIMILLVGETYGTIPEGEEFSYTHLEYKEAIKDNSNTRVLVFCIGSKYKNIIEYSDDKNMSNWQKELEKNHRLKKFTNQNNIEEVVEQIFVDLLSSLYELNLIKDEDLNLNTSDLEILENNIDDEFLSEDNDSLFLDMQYQEDEEVKLLTDDEKIEGFELLKIPNKLASLEQKKEAQYAIDIRDYSTAVKHLQKALELKPLDFETNYWLAKLYITSAKKSLFYEIEDCLLRAAKIAEKNNKIYMTSHCYLLIVQASIFSDKKHEGEKYIKLAEENTKTFAKLYYEKAKFLFSFGENIMAKQAIDECLKIKMDFLEQINNDPFFMTYKKELDEHFKEMKNKLYITTEAILYNTNNIRNIFDIKKFDINIVDNSMMELWKNARNGIMGQYRLISKKFESLNEQNLDKFEDRKNELGINLDRELKNIDKNFEIIIEKISIEEFKETEKIESETNTKISIEKDFLLIFSSIFIIVVTILFFSNLHYGASILSIVFGTFIVYKKISKIFKIKKNKILKLKTISEISDNQRNENIIERDNQKKYFENKFNESLELINNEIIEYKNDIIKFKKALEIFEGKSLTLSEAKFIPFRSLNKARFGTIIRVHKYNRKLDENIEIEVLENFQDNYNIESIYDENNNMKNSFLAKVISKTKDKMVLSRSEAYFSNNNNKIKKTSQYLVNNKAQLSAFNGDSNGRYL
;
A
#
# COMPACT_ATOMS: atom_id res chain seq x y z
N MET A 1 -7.36 42.67 -14.95
CA MET A 1 -7.61 42.59 -16.41
C MET A 1 -6.32 42.82 -17.19
N LEU A 2 -5.40 41.86 -17.12
CA LEU A 2 -4.26 41.68 -18.03
C LEU A 2 -4.24 40.17 -18.36
N GLU A 3 -5.36 39.69 -18.92
CA GLU A 3 -5.46 38.32 -19.43
C GLU A 3 -4.86 38.30 -20.84
N HIS A 4 -3.85 37.46 -21.01
CA HIS A 4 -3.22 37.02 -22.26
C HIS A 4 -2.66 38.12 -23.19
N GLN A 5 -1.48 38.64 -22.86
CA GLN A 5 -0.53 38.99 -23.92
C GLN A 5 -0.11 37.69 -24.61
N ASN A 6 -0.38 37.60 -25.92
CA ASN A 6 0.01 36.49 -26.80
C ASN A 6 1.52 36.19 -26.65
N ASN A 7 1.87 35.16 -25.88
CA ASN A 7 3.25 34.79 -25.56
C ASN A 7 3.82 33.84 -26.63
N THR A 8 3.77 34.23 -27.91
CA THR A 8 4.28 33.42 -29.02
C THR A 8 5.80 33.38 -29.02
N TYR A 9 6.41 32.20 -29.07
CA TYR A 9 7.87 32.03 -29.21
C TYR A 9 8.33 32.48 -30.60
N GLU A 10 9.30 33.40 -30.63
CA GLU A 10 9.93 33.90 -31.84
C GLU A 10 11.08 32.96 -32.24
N ILE A 11 10.92 32.27 -33.37
CA ILE A 11 11.90 31.32 -33.92
C ILE A 11 12.58 31.94 -35.13
N PHE A 12 13.85 32.28 -35.02
CA PHE A 12 14.63 32.89 -36.09
C PHE A 12 15.26 31.84 -37.00
N LEU A 13 15.00 31.92 -38.32
CA LEU A 13 15.63 31.05 -39.30
C LEU A 13 16.86 31.75 -39.91
N ALA A 14 18.06 31.30 -39.54
CA ALA A 14 19.31 31.79 -40.09
C ALA A 14 19.87 30.80 -41.11
N SER A 15 19.99 31.24 -42.36
CA SER A 15 20.63 30.44 -43.41
C SER A 15 20.91 31.29 -44.64
N ARG A 16 21.66 30.73 -45.59
CA ARG A 16 21.66 31.24 -46.96
C ARG A 16 20.29 30.98 -47.60
N PHE A 17 19.61 32.04 -48.06
CA PHE A 17 18.23 31.95 -48.57
C PHE A 17 18.08 31.02 -49.78
N GLU A 18 18.89 31.22 -50.82
CA GLU A 18 18.74 30.45 -52.08
C GLU A 18 19.08 28.97 -51.90
N GLU A 19 20.07 28.65 -51.05
CA GLU A 19 20.52 27.28 -50.82
C GLU A 19 19.46 26.45 -50.06
N PHE A 20 18.76 27.09 -49.12
CA PHE A 20 17.83 26.39 -48.22
C PHE A 20 16.36 26.78 -48.43
N LYS A 21 16.01 27.38 -49.58
CA LYS A 21 14.67 27.91 -49.85
C LYS A 21 13.55 26.91 -49.55
N GLU A 22 13.71 25.67 -50.00
CA GLU A 22 12.72 24.62 -49.82
C GLU A 22 12.57 24.20 -48.34
N ILE A 23 13.69 23.97 -47.65
CA ILE A 23 13.72 23.62 -46.22
C ILE A 23 13.12 24.74 -45.37
N ARG A 24 13.50 26.00 -45.64
CA ARG A 24 12.95 27.18 -44.94
C ARG A 24 11.44 27.30 -45.11
N THR A 25 10.94 27.12 -46.34
CA THR A 25 9.50 27.22 -46.62
C THR A 25 8.72 26.17 -45.84
N LYS A 26 9.15 24.90 -45.92
CA LYS A 26 8.51 23.79 -45.20
C LYS A 26 8.61 23.96 -43.67
N LEU A 27 9.76 24.40 -43.16
CA LEU A 27 9.93 24.70 -41.72
C LEU A 27 9.01 25.83 -41.27
N ARG A 28 8.94 26.93 -42.02
CA ARG A 28 8.09 28.08 -41.71
C ARG A 28 6.62 27.68 -41.65
N GLU A 29 6.15 26.93 -42.64
CA GLU A 29 4.78 26.41 -42.67
C GLU A 29 4.50 25.53 -41.45
N LYS A 30 5.42 24.61 -41.14
CA LYS A 30 5.27 23.67 -40.03
C LYS A 30 5.31 24.34 -38.65
N ILE A 31 6.24 25.28 -38.43
CA ILE A 31 6.35 26.02 -37.16
C ILE A 31 5.10 26.89 -36.96
N ASN A 32 4.67 27.61 -37.99
CA ASN A 32 3.52 28.51 -37.90
C ASN A 32 2.15 27.79 -37.80
N GLN A 33 2.09 26.47 -38.00
CA GLN A 33 0.88 25.68 -37.71
C GLN A 33 0.50 25.74 -36.23
N TYR A 34 1.49 25.94 -35.35
CA TYR A 34 1.29 26.01 -33.91
C TYR A 34 1.11 27.46 -33.46
N LYS A 35 -0.05 27.77 -32.87
CA LYS A 35 -0.42 29.15 -32.49
C LYS A 35 0.52 29.81 -31.49
N PHE A 36 1.27 29.01 -30.72
CA PHE A 36 2.23 29.50 -29.73
C PHE A 36 3.63 29.74 -30.29
N MET A 37 3.88 29.49 -31.59
CA MET A 37 5.17 29.75 -32.24
C MET A 37 5.00 30.70 -33.42
N LYS A 38 6.03 31.51 -33.68
CA LYS A 38 6.10 32.42 -34.81
C LYS A 38 7.48 32.36 -35.44
N THR A 39 7.53 32.06 -36.73
CA THR A 39 8.78 32.03 -37.49
C THR A 39 9.16 33.44 -37.96
N ILE A 40 10.41 33.82 -37.76
CA ILE A 40 11.03 35.01 -38.33
C ILE A 40 12.01 34.56 -39.41
N ASP A 41 11.61 34.74 -40.67
CA ASP A 41 12.39 34.29 -41.83
C ASP A 41 13.00 35.47 -42.61
N LEU A 42 12.49 36.70 -42.45
CA LEU A 42 12.93 37.95 -43.13
C LEU A 42 12.89 37.93 -44.67
N ASN A 43 12.62 36.79 -45.29
CA ASN A 43 12.27 36.67 -46.70
C ASN A 43 10.76 36.78 -46.89
N ASN A 44 10.21 37.93 -46.49
CA ASN A 44 8.77 38.25 -46.51
C ASN A 44 8.43 39.49 -47.36
N ASN A 45 9.42 40.19 -47.93
CA ASN A 45 9.26 41.43 -48.70
C ASN A 45 8.49 42.54 -47.97
N GLU A 46 8.51 42.54 -46.64
CA GLU A 46 7.91 43.59 -45.82
C GLU A 46 8.83 44.82 -45.75
N ALA A 47 8.24 46.01 -45.68
CA ALA A 47 9.01 47.25 -45.52
C ALA A 47 9.39 47.47 -44.05
N SER A 48 10.65 47.84 -43.80
CA SER A 48 11.14 48.14 -42.45
C SER A 48 11.77 49.53 -42.37
N LEU A 49 11.81 50.07 -41.15
CA LEU A 49 12.54 51.31 -40.83
C LEU A 49 14.04 51.08 -40.65
N ARG A 50 14.48 49.81 -40.55
CA ARG A 50 15.88 49.42 -40.38
C ARG A 50 16.50 49.00 -41.70
N SER A 51 17.83 49.06 -41.79
CA SER A 51 18.54 48.41 -42.89
C SER A 51 18.34 46.89 -42.81
N PRO A 52 18.44 46.15 -43.94
CA PRO A 52 18.29 44.69 -43.91
C PRO A 52 19.23 43.98 -42.92
N LEU A 53 20.47 44.47 -42.80
CA LEU A 53 21.43 43.93 -41.84
C LEU A 53 21.00 44.24 -40.40
N ASP A 54 20.66 45.48 -40.08
CA ASP A 54 20.24 45.88 -38.74
C ASP A 54 18.96 45.17 -38.28
N GLU A 55 18.04 44.94 -39.21
CA GLU A 55 16.82 44.17 -38.96
C GLU A 55 17.14 42.71 -38.65
N SER A 56 18.01 42.09 -39.46
CA SER A 56 18.43 40.71 -39.23
C SER A 56 19.13 40.52 -37.88
N LEU A 57 20.09 41.39 -37.56
CA LEU A 57 20.80 41.34 -36.27
C LEU A 57 19.88 41.61 -35.08
N PHE A 58 18.87 42.48 -35.23
CA PHE A 58 17.89 42.72 -34.18
C PHE A 58 17.10 41.45 -33.84
N TYR A 59 16.56 40.76 -34.85
CA TYR A 59 15.78 39.55 -34.61
C TYR A 59 16.67 38.38 -34.19
N ALA A 60 17.89 38.27 -34.70
CA ALA A 60 18.86 37.26 -34.28
C ALA A 60 19.23 37.38 -32.78
N ARG A 61 19.19 38.58 -32.19
CA ARG A 61 19.43 38.81 -30.75
C ARG A 61 18.19 38.58 -29.88
N LYS A 62 17.02 38.96 -30.39
CA LYS A 62 15.76 39.04 -29.61
C LYS A 62 15.03 37.70 -29.54
N SER A 63 15.15 36.87 -30.58
CA SER A 63 14.39 35.61 -30.70
C SER A 63 14.80 34.61 -29.62
N GLU A 64 13.88 33.79 -29.14
CA GLU A 64 14.19 32.77 -28.13
C GLU A 64 15.05 31.64 -28.70
N ILE A 65 14.82 31.24 -29.95
CA ILE A 65 15.60 30.20 -30.62
C ILE A 65 16.01 30.66 -32.03
N MET A 66 17.26 30.39 -32.38
CA MET A 66 17.77 30.46 -33.75
C MET A 66 17.96 29.04 -34.29
N ILE A 67 17.34 28.74 -35.42
CA ILE A 67 17.65 27.58 -36.25
C ILE A 67 18.67 28.02 -37.28
N LEU A 68 19.91 27.56 -37.11
CA LEU A 68 21.02 27.86 -38.00
C LEU A 68 21.23 26.70 -38.99
N LEU A 69 20.90 26.92 -40.26
CA LEU A 69 21.17 25.97 -41.34
C LEU A 69 22.47 26.33 -42.04
N VAL A 70 23.43 25.39 -42.04
CA VAL A 70 24.80 25.58 -42.53
C VAL A 70 25.06 24.65 -43.70
N GLY A 71 25.28 25.23 -44.87
CA GLY A 71 25.63 24.53 -46.11
C GLY A 71 27.13 24.29 -46.27
N GLU A 72 27.59 24.06 -47.49
CA GLU A 72 29.03 23.89 -47.78
C GLU A 72 29.73 25.20 -48.19
N THR A 73 28.96 26.29 -48.33
CA THR A 73 29.40 27.60 -48.83
C THR A 73 29.24 28.72 -47.80
N TYR A 74 30.16 29.71 -47.78
CA TYR A 74 30.22 30.74 -46.73
C TYR A 74 29.12 31.82 -46.78
N GLY A 75 28.49 32.02 -47.94
CA GLY A 75 27.45 33.04 -48.15
C GLY A 75 27.99 34.43 -48.52
N THR A 76 27.08 35.39 -48.64
CA THR A 76 27.38 36.77 -49.10
C THR A 76 27.84 37.65 -47.95
N ILE A 77 28.90 38.43 -48.17
CA ILE A 77 29.43 39.43 -47.22
C ILE A 77 28.76 40.79 -47.53
N PRO A 78 28.09 41.44 -46.55
CA PRO A 78 27.54 42.78 -46.71
C PRO A 78 28.63 43.81 -46.95
N GLU A 79 28.28 44.94 -47.59
CA GLU A 79 29.22 46.03 -47.81
C GLU A 79 29.71 46.61 -46.48
N GLY A 80 31.04 46.71 -46.31
CA GLY A 80 31.66 47.23 -45.09
C GLY A 80 31.93 46.20 -43.98
N GLU A 81 31.52 44.95 -44.17
CA GLU A 81 31.66 43.88 -43.16
C GLU A 81 32.71 42.82 -43.55
N GLU A 82 33.20 42.06 -42.56
CA GLU A 82 34.17 40.97 -42.77
C GLU A 82 33.53 39.58 -42.86
N PHE A 83 32.34 39.41 -42.30
CA PHE A 83 31.63 38.14 -42.18
C PHE A 83 30.37 38.11 -43.04
N SER A 84 29.92 36.92 -43.45
CA SER A 84 28.67 36.80 -44.20
C SER A 84 27.45 37.13 -43.33
N TYR A 85 26.31 37.47 -43.95
CA TYR A 85 25.05 37.76 -43.23
C TYR A 85 24.73 36.71 -42.16
N THR A 86 24.71 35.43 -42.54
CA THR A 86 24.40 34.33 -41.62
C THR A 86 25.44 34.16 -40.50
N HIS A 87 26.72 34.46 -40.79
CA HIS A 87 27.76 34.43 -39.76
C HIS A 87 27.63 35.62 -38.80
N LEU A 88 27.28 36.82 -39.28
CA LEU A 88 26.97 37.98 -38.42
C LEU A 88 25.75 37.72 -37.54
N GLU A 89 24.68 37.16 -38.10
CA GLU A 89 23.50 36.71 -37.35
C GLU A 89 23.87 35.74 -36.23
N TYR A 90 24.66 34.71 -36.55
CA TYR A 90 25.17 33.75 -35.54
C TYR A 90 25.99 34.44 -34.45
N LYS A 91 26.94 35.32 -34.84
CA LYS A 91 27.77 36.06 -33.88
C LYS A 91 26.93 36.92 -32.95
N GLU A 92 25.86 37.52 -33.46
CA GLU A 92 24.94 38.32 -32.66
C GLU A 92 24.15 37.44 -31.68
N ALA A 93 23.67 36.28 -32.14
CA ALA A 93 22.92 35.33 -31.33
C ALA A 93 23.74 34.72 -30.18
N ILE A 94 25.06 34.58 -30.32
CA ILE A 94 25.92 33.98 -29.27
C ILE A 94 26.52 34.99 -28.28
N LYS A 95 26.35 36.30 -28.48
CA LYS A 95 26.87 37.33 -27.55
C LYS A 95 26.32 37.16 -26.14
N ASP A 96 27.07 37.64 -25.14
CA ASP A 96 26.72 37.48 -23.73
C ASP A 96 25.43 38.21 -23.31
N ASN A 97 24.97 39.17 -24.12
CA ASN A 97 23.72 39.90 -23.95
C ASN A 97 22.59 39.42 -24.87
N SER A 98 22.74 38.26 -25.50
CA SER A 98 21.72 37.64 -26.35
C SER A 98 20.82 36.70 -25.53
N ASN A 99 19.54 36.66 -25.88
CA ASN A 99 18.55 35.76 -25.27
C ASN A 99 18.33 34.49 -26.11
N THR A 100 19.12 34.29 -27.16
CA THR A 100 18.87 33.29 -28.21
C THR A 100 19.62 31.99 -27.98
N ARG A 101 18.89 30.86 -27.92
CA ARG A 101 19.45 29.51 -28.01
C ARG A 101 19.68 29.14 -29.48
N VAL A 102 20.89 28.72 -29.83
CA VAL A 102 21.25 28.39 -31.22
C VAL A 102 21.24 26.88 -31.45
N LEU A 103 20.40 26.41 -32.37
CA LEU A 103 20.36 25.03 -32.86
C LEU A 103 21.05 24.96 -34.23
N VAL A 104 22.12 24.18 -34.34
CA VAL A 104 22.97 24.17 -35.54
C VAL A 104 22.78 22.87 -36.33
N PHE A 105 22.35 23.03 -37.59
CA PHE A 105 22.10 21.95 -38.53
C PHE A 105 23.01 22.10 -39.75
N CYS A 106 23.95 21.18 -39.91
CA CYS A 106 24.87 21.14 -41.04
C CYS A 106 24.31 20.22 -42.13
N ILE A 107 24.13 20.73 -43.35
CA ILE A 107 23.46 20.03 -44.45
C ILE A 107 24.38 20.04 -45.67
N GLY A 108 24.77 18.86 -46.16
CA GLY A 108 25.74 18.74 -47.24
C GLY A 108 26.43 17.39 -47.27
N SER A 109 26.98 17.04 -48.44
CA SER A 109 27.83 15.86 -48.64
C SER A 109 29.06 15.84 -47.73
N LYS A 110 29.66 17.01 -47.47
CA LYS A 110 30.85 17.18 -46.62
C LYS A 110 30.60 16.96 -45.13
N TYR A 111 29.35 16.74 -44.70
CA TYR A 111 28.99 16.52 -43.29
C TYR A 111 28.79 15.05 -42.91
N LYS A 112 29.25 14.11 -43.74
CA LYS A 112 29.09 12.67 -43.51
C LYS A 112 29.97 12.16 -42.36
N ASN A 113 29.36 11.85 -41.21
CA ASN A 113 30.01 11.41 -39.96
C ASN A 113 30.98 12.45 -39.36
N ILE A 114 32.09 12.72 -40.05
CA ILE A 114 33.10 13.73 -39.72
C ILE A 114 32.93 14.90 -40.70
N ILE A 115 33.20 16.12 -40.24
CA ILE A 115 33.10 17.29 -41.11
C ILE A 115 34.35 17.33 -41.99
N GLU A 116 34.14 17.15 -43.30
CA GLU A 116 35.14 17.48 -44.31
C GLU A 116 35.12 18.99 -44.50
N TYR A 117 36.06 19.70 -43.85
CA TYR A 117 36.06 21.15 -43.90
C TYR A 117 36.16 21.69 -45.34
N SER A 118 35.47 22.80 -45.60
CA SER A 118 35.46 23.43 -46.92
C SER A 118 36.85 23.95 -47.31
N ASP A 119 37.13 24.00 -48.62
CA ASP A 119 38.38 24.56 -49.17
C ASP A 119 38.41 26.09 -49.03
N ASP A 120 37.24 26.72 -48.93
CA ASP A 120 37.13 28.13 -48.56
C ASP A 120 37.56 28.32 -47.11
N LYS A 121 38.63 29.10 -46.92
CA LYS A 121 39.21 29.40 -45.61
C LYS A 121 38.19 29.99 -44.63
N ASN A 122 37.29 30.86 -45.11
CA ASN A 122 36.28 31.50 -44.27
C ASN A 122 35.25 30.48 -43.77
N MET A 123 34.78 29.61 -44.67
CA MET A 123 33.87 28.53 -44.32
C MET A 123 34.52 27.48 -43.42
N SER A 124 35.75 27.06 -43.72
CA SER A 124 36.52 26.12 -42.90
C SER A 124 36.68 26.61 -41.46
N ASN A 125 37.01 27.90 -41.28
CA ASN A 125 37.15 28.50 -39.97
C ASN A 125 35.81 28.54 -39.22
N TRP A 126 34.72 28.89 -39.91
CA TRP A 126 33.40 28.94 -39.28
C TRP A 126 32.89 27.54 -38.91
N GLN A 127 33.10 26.52 -39.76
CA GLN A 127 32.78 25.13 -39.42
C GLN A 127 33.50 24.65 -38.16
N LYS A 128 34.79 24.97 -38.00
CA LYS A 128 35.58 24.68 -36.79
C LYS A 128 35.06 25.41 -35.55
N GLU A 129 34.65 26.67 -35.72
CA GLU A 129 34.06 27.46 -34.64
C GLU A 129 32.73 26.86 -34.18
N LEU A 130 31.86 26.48 -35.12
CA LEU A 130 30.58 25.83 -34.82
C LEU A 130 30.77 24.49 -34.11
N GLU A 131 31.70 23.65 -34.57
CA GLU A 131 31.98 22.35 -33.96
C GLU A 131 32.52 22.48 -32.53
N LYS A 132 33.32 23.52 -32.27
CA LYS A 132 33.86 23.81 -30.94
C LYS A 132 32.77 24.29 -29.98
N ASN A 133 31.86 25.15 -30.44
CA ASN A 133 30.91 25.86 -29.57
C ASN A 133 29.57 25.14 -29.41
N HIS A 134 29.17 24.32 -30.39
CA HIS A 134 27.85 23.69 -30.45
C HIS A 134 27.92 22.19 -30.71
N ARG A 135 26.87 21.47 -30.30
CA ARG A 135 26.61 20.12 -30.78
C ARG A 135 25.92 20.24 -32.14
N LEU A 136 26.52 19.64 -33.16
CA LEU A 136 26.08 19.77 -34.55
C LEU A 136 25.26 18.56 -34.96
N LYS A 137 24.04 18.78 -35.45
CA LYS A 137 23.29 17.72 -36.17
C LYS A 137 23.62 17.80 -37.65
N LYS A 138 23.98 16.65 -38.23
CA LYS A 138 24.55 16.56 -39.58
C LYS A 138 23.61 15.80 -40.50
N PHE A 139 23.33 16.37 -41.67
CA PHE A 139 22.53 15.77 -42.73
C PHE A 139 23.33 15.72 -44.03
N THR A 140 23.12 14.67 -44.80
CA THR A 140 23.73 14.50 -46.13
C THR A 140 22.73 14.83 -47.23
N ASN A 141 23.21 15.08 -48.45
CA ASN A 141 22.35 15.33 -49.61
C ASN A 141 21.51 14.10 -50.03
N GLN A 142 21.75 12.94 -49.43
CA GLN A 142 20.96 11.72 -49.65
C GLN A 142 19.72 11.66 -48.74
N ASN A 143 19.66 12.49 -47.70
CA ASN A 143 18.52 12.54 -46.81
C ASN A 143 17.31 13.16 -47.50
N ASN A 144 16.13 12.63 -47.21
CA ASN A 144 14.90 13.20 -47.73
C ASN A 144 14.63 14.57 -47.07
N ILE A 145 14.24 15.58 -47.85
CA ILE A 145 13.99 16.94 -47.35
C ILE A 145 12.89 16.95 -46.29
N GLU A 146 11.80 16.20 -46.50
CA GLU A 146 10.73 16.07 -45.51
C GLU A 146 11.25 15.51 -44.18
N GLU A 147 12.14 14.52 -44.24
CA GLU A 147 12.71 13.89 -43.05
C GLU A 147 13.66 14.84 -42.31
N VAL A 148 14.45 15.63 -43.05
CA VAL A 148 15.31 16.69 -42.47
C VAL A 148 14.46 17.74 -41.76
N VAL A 149 13.40 18.21 -42.39
CA VAL A 149 12.46 19.19 -41.81
C VAL A 149 11.77 18.61 -40.57
N GLU A 150 11.37 17.34 -40.60
CA GLU A 150 10.78 16.64 -39.45
C GLU A 150 11.74 16.62 -38.27
N GLN A 151 12.99 16.20 -38.50
CA GLN A 151 14.00 16.11 -37.45
C GLN A 151 14.37 17.47 -36.86
N ILE A 152 14.53 18.50 -37.69
CA ILE A 152 14.79 19.87 -37.20
C ILE A 152 13.63 20.35 -36.33
N PHE A 153 12.39 20.08 -36.74
CA PHE A 153 11.20 20.45 -35.98
C PHE A 153 11.09 19.70 -34.65
N VAL A 154 11.40 18.40 -34.63
CA VAL A 154 11.45 17.60 -33.38
C VAL A 154 12.52 18.11 -32.43
N ASP A 155 13.70 18.49 -32.93
CA ASP A 155 14.77 19.07 -32.08
C ASP A 155 14.39 20.46 -31.55
N LEU A 156 13.65 21.25 -32.33
CA LEU A 156 13.06 22.51 -31.89
C LEU A 156 12.07 22.27 -30.75
N LEU A 157 11.11 21.35 -30.93
CA LEU A 157 10.15 20.99 -29.88
C LEU A 157 10.82 20.44 -28.63
N SER A 158 11.80 19.55 -28.80
CA SER A 158 12.59 18.99 -27.69
C SER A 158 13.32 20.10 -26.92
N SER A 159 13.90 21.07 -27.63
CA SER A 159 14.55 22.21 -27.01
C SER A 159 13.55 23.07 -26.24
N LEU A 160 12.37 23.36 -26.80
CA LEU A 160 11.34 24.13 -26.11
C LEU A 160 10.76 23.38 -24.89
N TYR A 161 10.63 22.05 -24.98
CA TYR A 161 10.20 21.18 -23.88
C TYR A 161 11.24 21.15 -22.74
N GLU A 162 12.52 20.96 -23.06
CA GLU A 162 13.63 21.02 -22.08
C GLU A 162 13.73 22.37 -21.36
N LEU A 163 13.33 23.45 -22.03
CA LEU A 163 13.35 24.80 -21.48
C LEU A 163 12.16 25.07 -20.53
N ASN A 164 11.26 24.10 -20.32
CA ASN A 164 9.96 24.26 -19.66
C ASN A 164 9.14 25.43 -20.25
N LEU A 165 9.36 25.76 -21.53
CA LEU A 165 8.67 26.84 -22.23
C LEU A 165 7.32 26.36 -22.78
N ILE A 166 7.12 25.04 -22.87
CA ILE A 166 5.89 24.41 -23.33
C ILE A 166 5.43 23.49 -22.21
N LYS A 167 4.16 23.60 -21.79
CA LYS A 167 3.54 22.64 -20.86
C LYS A 167 2.95 21.47 -21.64
N ASP A 168 2.74 20.32 -20.99
CA ASP A 168 2.10 19.15 -21.63
C ASP A 168 0.73 19.53 -22.26
N GLU A 169 0.02 20.49 -21.67
CA GLU A 169 -1.25 21.07 -22.18
C GLU A 169 -1.10 21.78 -23.55
N ASP A 170 0.07 22.34 -23.86
CA ASP A 170 0.33 23.10 -25.09
C ASP A 170 0.65 22.20 -26.30
N LEU A 171 1.10 20.96 -26.06
CA LEU A 171 1.56 20.04 -27.12
C LEU A 171 0.43 19.32 -27.86
N ASN A 172 -0.77 19.21 -27.26
CA ASN A 172 -1.99 18.63 -27.85
C ASN A 172 -1.73 17.43 -28.81
N LEU A 173 -0.83 16.53 -28.40
CA LEU A 173 -0.47 15.33 -29.15
C LEU A 173 -1.56 14.29 -28.93
N ASN A 174 -2.63 14.33 -29.75
CA ASN A 174 -3.73 13.35 -29.83
C ASN A 174 -3.70 12.24 -28.76
N THR A 175 -4.08 12.58 -27.53
CA THR A 175 -4.38 11.62 -26.47
C THR A 175 -5.84 11.24 -26.61
N SER A 176 -6.15 10.42 -27.61
CA SER A 176 -7.51 9.90 -27.80
C SER A 176 -7.92 8.84 -26.77
N ASP A 177 -7.10 8.56 -25.74
CA ASP A 177 -7.32 7.45 -24.81
C ASP A 177 -7.33 7.82 -23.31
N LEU A 178 -7.35 9.11 -22.93
CA LEU A 178 -7.19 9.49 -21.53
C LEU A 178 -8.15 10.59 -21.09
N GLU A 179 -9.44 10.25 -21.03
CA GLU A 179 -10.34 10.86 -20.06
C GLU A 179 -10.87 9.79 -19.11
N ILE A 180 -10.99 10.19 -17.85
CA ILE A 180 -11.57 9.49 -16.69
C ILE A 180 -10.56 8.68 -15.87
N LEU A 181 -10.22 9.20 -14.69
CA LEU A 181 -10.34 8.50 -13.39
C LEU A 181 -9.92 9.42 -12.23
N GLU A 182 -10.68 10.50 -11.99
CA GLU A 182 -10.95 10.88 -10.60
C GLU A 182 -12.14 10.05 -10.15
N ASN A 183 -11.91 9.05 -9.29
CA ASN A 183 -12.83 8.69 -8.22
C ASN A 183 -12.25 7.60 -7.33
N ASN A 184 -12.07 7.99 -6.06
CA ASN A 184 -12.32 7.19 -4.86
C ASN A 184 -11.77 5.77 -4.82
N ILE A 185 -10.53 5.66 -4.33
CA ILE A 185 -10.14 4.48 -3.58
C ILE A 185 -9.46 4.97 -2.29
N ASP A 186 -10.09 4.67 -1.15
CA ASP A 186 -9.50 4.84 0.18
C ASP A 186 -8.30 3.88 0.30
N ASP A 187 -7.15 4.33 -0.17
CA ASP A 187 -5.95 3.53 -0.40
C ASP A 187 -4.92 3.64 0.73
N GLU A 188 -5.38 3.49 1.98
CA GLU A 188 -4.50 3.44 3.16
C GLU A 188 -3.56 2.20 3.16
N PHE A 189 -3.76 1.25 2.23
CA PHE A 189 -2.91 0.06 2.03
C PHE A 189 -2.04 0.11 0.77
N LEU A 190 -2.16 1.14 -0.08
CA LEU A 190 -1.33 1.30 -1.28
C LEU A 190 -0.02 2.03 -0.99
N SER A 191 0.83 1.45 -0.16
CA SER A 191 2.23 1.82 -0.27
C SER A 191 2.81 1.17 -1.55
N GLU A 192 2.63 1.81 -2.71
CA GLU A 192 3.83 2.08 -3.52
C GLU A 192 4.92 2.59 -2.59
N ASP A 193 6.19 2.22 -2.80
CA ASP A 193 7.25 2.46 -1.81
C ASP A 193 7.03 3.85 -1.21
N ASN A 194 6.65 3.96 0.09
CA ASN A 194 6.31 5.27 0.65
C ASN A 194 7.46 6.25 0.44
N ASP A 195 8.68 5.77 0.15
CA ASP A 195 9.81 6.59 -0.26
C ASP A 195 9.77 6.96 -1.76
N SER A 196 9.37 6.09 -2.71
CA SER A 196 9.23 6.48 -4.13
C SER A 196 8.04 7.40 -4.37
N LEU A 197 6.87 7.09 -3.80
CA LEU A 197 5.69 7.95 -3.89
C LEU A 197 5.97 9.28 -3.18
N PHE A 198 6.62 9.28 -2.02
CA PHE A 198 7.01 10.52 -1.34
C PHE A 198 8.10 11.28 -2.08
N LEU A 199 9.09 10.63 -2.68
CA LEU A 199 10.11 11.31 -3.49
C LEU A 199 9.50 11.92 -4.76
N ASP A 200 8.61 11.20 -5.43
CA ASP A 200 7.91 11.68 -6.63
C ASP A 200 6.85 12.73 -6.28
N MET A 201 6.14 12.60 -5.14
CA MET A 201 5.22 13.63 -4.62
C MET A 201 5.98 14.88 -4.16
N GLN A 202 7.10 14.74 -3.43
CA GLN A 202 7.96 15.87 -3.09
C GLN A 202 8.52 16.53 -4.35
N TYR A 203 8.91 15.74 -5.35
CA TYR A 203 9.33 16.29 -6.63
C TYR A 203 8.19 17.01 -7.36
N GLN A 204 6.96 16.48 -7.35
CA GLN A 204 5.78 17.16 -7.94
C GLN A 204 5.36 18.42 -7.16
N GLU A 205 5.46 18.40 -5.83
CA GLU A 205 5.20 19.56 -4.96
C GLU A 205 6.32 20.61 -5.04
N ASP A 206 7.57 20.20 -5.31
CA ASP A 206 8.76 21.04 -5.40
C ASP A 206 9.29 21.25 -6.84
N GLU A 207 8.53 20.89 -7.88
CA GLU A 207 8.98 20.93 -9.28
C GLU A 207 9.37 22.36 -9.72
N GLU A 208 8.77 23.35 -9.06
CA GLU A 208 9.15 24.75 -9.15
C GLU A 208 9.90 25.17 -7.90
N VAL A 209 11.20 24.87 -7.82
CA VAL A 209 12.12 25.55 -6.89
C VAL A 209 11.93 27.05 -7.09
N LYS A 210 11.19 27.71 -6.20
CA LYS A 210 10.93 29.14 -6.33
C LYS A 210 12.22 29.91 -6.09
N LEU A 211 12.53 30.87 -6.96
CA LEU A 211 13.68 31.75 -6.76
C LEU A 211 13.53 32.56 -5.46
N LEU A 212 12.29 32.93 -5.12
CA LEU A 212 11.93 33.64 -3.89
C LEU A 212 11.06 32.74 -3.00
N THR A 213 11.43 32.57 -1.73
CA THR A 213 10.68 31.76 -0.77
C THR A 213 9.81 32.64 0.15
N ASP A 214 8.64 32.14 0.56
CA ASP A 214 7.67 32.90 1.36
C ASP A 214 8.21 33.33 2.74
N ASP A 215 9.23 32.62 3.25
CA ASP A 215 9.94 32.92 4.50
C ASP A 215 10.89 34.14 4.41
N GLU A 216 11.04 34.76 3.23
CA GLU A 216 11.85 35.96 3.03
C GLU A 216 11.13 37.28 3.37
N LYS A 217 9.96 37.24 4.04
CA LYS A 217 9.31 38.41 4.66
C LYS A 217 9.99 38.79 5.98
N ILE A 218 11.21 39.29 5.90
CA ILE A 218 11.85 39.95 7.04
C ILE A 218 11.31 41.38 7.07
N GLU A 219 10.55 41.75 8.10
CA GLU A 219 10.01 43.11 8.27
C GLU A 219 10.77 43.89 9.36
N GLY A 220 10.92 45.21 9.18
CA GLY A 220 11.41 46.13 10.20
C GLY A 220 12.94 46.31 10.30
N PHE A 221 13.41 46.85 11.44
CA PHE A 221 14.81 47.25 11.67
C PHE A 221 15.84 46.09 11.67
N GLU A 222 15.40 44.83 11.71
CA GLU A 222 16.26 43.65 11.58
C GLU A 222 16.90 43.54 10.18
N LEU A 223 16.25 44.07 9.13
CA LEU A 223 16.78 44.10 7.75
C LEU A 223 18.11 44.86 7.63
N LEU A 224 18.27 45.94 8.40
CA LEU A 224 19.48 46.78 8.38
C LEU A 224 20.70 46.08 8.99
N LYS A 225 20.50 44.97 9.72
CA LYS A 225 21.58 44.20 10.33
C LYS A 225 22.23 43.19 9.35
N ILE A 226 21.63 42.95 8.17
CA ILE A 226 22.09 41.94 7.21
C ILE A 226 22.12 42.50 5.77
N PRO A 227 22.93 43.55 5.49
CA PRO A 227 22.89 44.29 4.23
C PRO A 227 23.14 43.42 2.99
N ASN A 228 24.06 42.45 3.06
CA ASN A 228 24.33 41.55 1.93
C ASN A 228 23.14 40.63 1.61
N LYS A 229 22.38 40.20 2.63
CA LYS A 229 21.17 39.37 2.42
C LYS A 229 20.08 40.18 1.73
N LEU A 230 19.88 41.43 2.16
CA LEU A 230 18.92 42.35 1.54
C LEU A 230 19.30 42.63 0.08
N ALA A 231 20.55 43.03 -0.19
CA ALA A 231 21.01 43.32 -1.53
C ALA A 231 20.90 42.10 -2.45
N SER A 232 21.24 40.90 -1.95
CA SER A 232 21.07 39.65 -2.69
C SER A 232 19.60 39.39 -3.04
N LEU A 233 18.68 39.63 -2.10
CA LEU A 233 17.24 39.45 -2.30
C LEU A 233 16.67 40.45 -3.32
N GLU A 234 17.13 41.71 -3.32
CA GLU A 234 16.79 42.68 -4.37
C GLU A 234 17.27 42.21 -5.75
N GLN A 235 18.51 41.71 -5.86
CA GLN A 235 19.00 41.15 -7.11
C GLN A 235 18.17 39.94 -7.56
N LYS A 236 17.76 39.06 -6.65
CA LYS A 236 16.88 37.91 -6.96
C LYS A 236 15.50 38.35 -7.46
N LYS A 237 14.93 39.42 -6.90
CA LYS A 237 13.65 40.00 -7.37
C LYS A 237 13.75 40.55 -8.79
N GLU A 238 14.79 41.32 -9.09
CA GLU A 238 15.06 41.82 -10.44
C GLU A 238 15.31 40.66 -11.42
N ALA A 239 16.03 39.63 -10.99
CA ALA A 239 16.23 38.43 -11.79
C ALA A 239 14.91 37.70 -12.09
N GLN A 240 14.01 37.55 -11.10
CA GLN A 240 12.69 36.96 -11.32
C GLN A 240 11.88 37.77 -12.33
N TYR A 241 11.83 39.09 -12.16
CA TYR A 241 11.12 39.97 -13.10
C TYR A 241 11.68 39.84 -14.52
N ALA A 242 13.01 39.78 -14.65
CA ALA A 242 13.68 39.56 -15.93
C ALA A 242 13.32 38.19 -16.54
N ILE A 243 13.21 37.12 -15.74
CA ILE A 243 12.72 35.80 -16.20
C ILE A 243 11.27 35.90 -16.67
N ASP A 244 10.40 36.58 -15.92
CA ASP A 244 8.97 36.71 -16.23
C ASP A 244 8.74 37.42 -17.58
N ILE A 245 9.60 38.38 -17.93
CA ILE A 245 9.58 39.08 -19.24
C ILE A 245 10.49 38.42 -20.30
N ARG A 246 11.06 37.24 -20.01
CA ARG A 246 11.97 36.47 -20.88
C ARG A 246 13.29 37.18 -21.25
N ASP A 247 13.76 38.13 -20.44
CA ASP A 247 15.10 38.72 -20.58
C ASP A 247 16.16 37.96 -19.78
N TYR A 248 16.50 36.77 -20.27
CA TYR A 248 17.40 35.84 -19.58
C TYR A 248 18.81 36.41 -19.39
N SER A 249 19.32 37.22 -20.32
CA SER A 249 20.65 37.84 -20.21
C SER A 249 20.74 38.77 -19.00
N THR A 250 19.68 39.54 -18.73
CA THR A 250 19.59 40.42 -17.57
C THR A 250 19.40 39.61 -16.29
N ALA A 251 18.58 38.57 -16.32
CA ALA A 251 18.41 37.65 -15.18
C ALA A 251 19.74 37.02 -14.74
N VAL A 252 20.55 36.52 -15.68
CA VAL A 252 21.88 35.97 -15.41
C VAL A 252 22.78 36.97 -14.68
N LYS A 253 22.83 38.23 -15.15
CA LYS A 253 23.65 39.28 -14.51
C LYS A 253 23.23 39.55 -13.08
N HIS A 254 21.92 39.60 -12.82
CA HIS A 254 21.40 39.82 -11.48
C HIS A 254 21.66 38.61 -10.56
N LEU A 255 21.51 37.38 -11.05
CA LEU A 255 21.84 36.18 -10.28
C LEU A 255 23.35 36.06 -9.97
N GLN A 256 24.22 36.44 -10.90
CA GLN A 256 25.67 36.51 -10.66
C GLN A 256 25.99 37.48 -9.51
N LYS A 257 25.42 38.69 -9.53
CA LYS A 257 25.56 39.66 -8.43
C LYS A 257 24.98 39.15 -7.11
N ALA A 258 23.85 38.44 -7.15
CA ALA A 258 23.26 37.81 -5.97
C ALA A 258 24.20 36.76 -5.36
N LEU A 259 24.90 35.98 -6.20
CA LEU A 259 25.89 34.99 -5.78
C LEU A 259 27.18 35.61 -5.22
N GLU A 260 27.64 36.74 -5.77
CA GLU A 260 28.78 37.48 -5.19
C GLU A 260 28.49 37.89 -3.75
N LEU A 261 27.24 38.28 -3.45
CA LEU A 261 26.79 38.68 -2.12
C LEU A 261 26.53 37.48 -1.19
N LYS A 262 26.00 36.37 -1.73
CA LYS A 262 25.65 35.16 -0.98
C LYS A 262 26.03 33.89 -1.78
N PRO A 263 27.30 33.45 -1.73
CA PRO A 263 27.80 32.36 -2.56
C PRO A 263 27.19 30.97 -2.28
N LEU A 264 26.70 30.76 -1.06
CA LEU A 264 26.13 29.50 -0.57
C LEU A 264 24.59 29.52 -0.55
N ASP A 265 23.97 30.25 -1.47
CA ASP A 265 22.52 30.27 -1.67
C ASP A 265 22.10 29.15 -2.65
N PHE A 266 21.22 28.25 -2.21
CA PHE A 266 20.80 27.11 -3.03
C PHE A 266 20.03 27.57 -4.27
N GLU A 267 19.01 28.41 -4.07
CA GLU A 267 18.09 28.88 -5.10
C GLU A 267 18.84 29.65 -6.19
N THR A 268 19.74 30.55 -5.80
CA THR A 268 20.50 31.35 -6.78
C THR A 268 21.47 30.48 -7.60
N ASN A 269 22.18 29.52 -6.99
CA ASN A 269 23.04 28.58 -7.73
C ASN A 269 22.21 27.71 -8.70
N TYR A 270 21.05 27.21 -8.24
CA TYR A 270 20.15 26.39 -9.04
C TYR A 270 19.60 27.14 -10.26
N TRP A 271 19.03 28.33 -10.06
CA TRP A 271 18.45 29.13 -11.14
C TRP A 271 19.49 29.66 -12.12
N LEU A 272 20.68 30.05 -11.65
CA LEU A 272 21.75 30.47 -12.55
C LEU A 272 22.17 29.31 -13.47
N ALA A 273 22.36 28.12 -12.91
CA ALA A 273 22.67 26.94 -13.71
C ALA A 273 21.55 26.58 -14.69
N LYS A 274 20.28 26.69 -14.28
CA LYS A 274 19.13 26.47 -15.15
C LYS A 274 19.16 27.42 -16.36
N LEU A 275 19.43 28.71 -16.14
CA LEU A 275 19.58 29.70 -17.23
C LEU A 275 20.81 29.44 -18.13
N TYR A 276 21.88 28.86 -17.58
CA TYR A 276 23.01 28.45 -18.41
C TYR A 276 22.67 27.21 -19.25
N ILE A 277 21.97 26.22 -18.68
CA ILE A 277 21.44 25.06 -19.42
C ILE A 277 20.53 25.55 -20.56
N THR A 278 19.69 26.56 -20.30
CA THR A 278 18.78 27.09 -21.33
C THR A 278 19.52 27.69 -22.53
N SER A 279 20.73 28.21 -22.34
CA SER A 279 21.54 28.74 -23.45
C SER A 279 22.16 27.66 -24.35
N ALA A 280 22.26 26.42 -23.87
CA ALA A 280 22.88 25.28 -24.55
C ALA A 280 24.29 25.52 -25.13
N LYS A 281 25.09 26.41 -24.53
CA LYS A 281 26.48 26.68 -24.95
C LYS A 281 27.44 25.65 -24.34
N LYS A 282 28.25 24.97 -25.18
CA LYS A 282 29.25 23.98 -24.71
C LYS A 282 30.28 24.59 -23.74
N SER A 283 30.62 25.86 -23.94
CA SER A 283 31.60 26.56 -23.13
C SER A 283 31.18 26.74 -21.67
N LEU A 284 29.87 26.76 -21.38
CA LEU A 284 29.32 27.00 -20.04
C LEU A 284 29.21 25.74 -19.18
N PHE A 285 29.61 24.57 -19.69
CA PHE A 285 29.44 23.31 -18.97
C PHE A 285 30.07 23.34 -17.58
N TYR A 286 31.28 23.87 -17.44
CA TYR A 286 32.00 23.83 -16.16
C TYR A 286 31.39 24.81 -15.15
N GLU A 287 30.87 25.94 -15.62
CA GLU A 287 30.12 26.90 -14.81
C GLU A 287 28.80 26.30 -14.33
N ILE A 288 28.08 25.58 -15.20
CA ILE A 288 26.88 24.81 -14.84
C ILE A 288 27.21 23.76 -13.78
N GLU A 289 28.25 22.96 -14.04
CA GLU A 289 28.71 21.90 -13.14
C GLU A 289 29.06 22.47 -11.76
N ASP A 290 29.83 23.56 -11.69
CA ASP A 290 30.23 24.17 -10.42
C ASP A 290 29.05 24.74 -9.63
N CYS A 291 28.11 25.43 -10.29
CA CYS A 291 26.90 25.96 -9.64
C CYS A 291 26.03 24.82 -9.08
N LEU A 292 25.78 23.77 -9.89
CA LEU A 292 24.93 22.65 -9.47
C LEU A 292 25.60 21.75 -8.43
N LEU A 293 26.92 21.55 -8.50
CA LEU A 293 27.66 20.84 -7.46
C LEU A 293 27.59 21.60 -6.12
N ARG A 294 27.69 22.92 -6.15
CA ARG A 294 27.50 23.76 -4.94
C ARG A 294 26.08 23.61 -4.40
N ALA A 295 25.07 23.72 -5.25
CA ALA A 295 23.66 23.53 -4.87
C ALA A 295 23.41 22.12 -4.29
N ALA A 296 23.94 21.07 -4.93
CA ALA A 296 23.80 19.68 -4.50
C ALA A 296 24.37 19.44 -3.09
N LYS A 297 25.57 19.99 -2.81
CA LYS A 297 26.22 19.92 -1.48
C LYS A 297 25.43 20.68 -0.41
N ILE A 298 24.82 21.81 -0.76
CA ILE A 298 23.96 22.57 0.17
C ILE A 298 22.69 21.75 0.48
N ALA A 299 22.05 21.18 -0.53
CA ALA A 299 20.88 20.33 -0.37
C ALA A 299 21.18 19.07 0.46
N GLU A 300 22.32 18.43 0.22
CA GLU A 300 22.78 17.24 0.95
C GLU A 300 22.97 17.56 2.43
N LYS A 301 23.63 18.68 2.75
CA LYS A 301 23.81 19.16 4.14
C LYS A 301 22.49 19.45 4.84
N ASN A 302 21.46 19.87 4.10
CA ASN A 302 20.12 20.13 4.60
C ASN A 302 19.21 18.89 4.60
N ASN A 303 19.76 17.69 4.38
CA ASN A 303 19.03 16.42 4.28
C ASN A 303 17.97 16.38 3.17
N LYS A 304 18.12 17.19 2.11
CA LYS A 304 17.24 17.21 0.92
C LYS A 304 17.84 16.35 -0.21
N ILE A 305 17.84 15.03 -0.01
CA ILE A 305 18.52 14.06 -0.90
C ILE A 305 17.96 14.09 -2.35
N TYR A 306 16.66 14.32 -2.52
CA TYR A 306 16.03 14.43 -3.84
C TYR A 306 16.53 15.65 -4.62
N MET A 307 16.65 16.81 -3.97
CA MET A 307 17.22 18.02 -4.58
C MET A 307 18.69 17.81 -4.97
N THR A 308 19.44 17.08 -4.16
CA THR A 308 20.81 16.66 -4.50
C THR A 308 20.83 15.82 -5.78
N SER A 309 19.97 14.80 -5.88
CA SER A 309 19.86 13.98 -7.09
C SER A 309 19.40 14.81 -8.30
N HIS A 310 18.42 15.70 -8.13
CA HIS A 310 17.92 16.56 -9.19
C HIS A 310 19.01 17.49 -9.75
N CYS A 311 19.84 18.07 -8.88
CA CYS A 311 21.00 18.85 -9.31
C CYS A 311 21.98 18.01 -10.15
N TYR A 312 22.22 16.75 -9.78
CA TYR A 312 23.04 15.85 -10.60
C TYR A 312 22.40 15.55 -11.95
N LEU A 313 21.08 15.36 -12.01
CA LEU A 313 20.37 15.14 -13.27
C LEU A 313 20.44 16.36 -14.22
N LEU A 314 20.40 17.57 -13.68
CA LEU A 314 20.63 18.79 -14.48
C LEU A 314 22.06 18.84 -15.06
N ILE A 315 23.07 18.35 -14.32
CA ILE A 315 24.43 18.21 -14.88
C ILE A 315 24.45 17.15 -15.99
N VAL A 316 23.72 16.04 -15.82
CA VAL A 316 23.58 15.01 -16.85
C VAL A 316 22.96 15.60 -18.12
N GLN A 317 21.90 16.40 -18.01
CA GLN A 317 21.33 17.13 -19.14
C GLN A 317 22.37 18.06 -19.79
N ALA A 318 23.15 18.79 -18.98
CA ALA A 318 24.21 19.66 -19.48
C ALA A 318 25.31 18.89 -20.26
N SER A 319 25.58 17.66 -19.84
CA SER A 319 26.58 16.79 -20.47
C SER A 319 26.14 16.33 -21.86
N ILE A 320 24.83 16.23 -22.13
CA ILE A 320 24.26 15.82 -23.41
C ILE A 320 24.60 16.85 -24.49
N PHE A 321 24.29 18.14 -24.27
CA PHE A 321 24.61 19.17 -25.28
C PHE A 321 26.10 19.54 -25.32
N SER A 322 26.85 19.20 -24.28
CA SER A 322 28.29 19.43 -24.20
C SER A 322 29.15 18.27 -24.75
N ASP A 323 28.51 17.19 -25.21
CA ASP A 323 29.16 15.94 -25.67
C ASP A 323 30.12 15.33 -24.63
N LYS A 324 29.83 15.50 -23.33
CA LYS A 324 30.66 15.08 -22.20
C LYS A 324 30.16 13.79 -21.55
N LYS A 325 30.28 12.69 -22.29
CA LYS A 325 29.74 11.38 -21.88
C LYS A 325 30.25 10.91 -20.51
N HIS A 326 31.57 10.99 -20.26
CA HIS A 326 32.16 10.46 -19.02
C HIS A 326 31.69 11.21 -17.77
N GLU A 327 31.54 12.53 -17.87
CA GLU A 327 31.01 13.37 -16.81
C GLU A 327 29.54 13.04 -16.53
N GLY A 328 28.72 12.87 -17.57
CA GLY A 328 27.32 12.45 -17.42
C GLY A 328 27.18 11.09 -16.73
N GLU A 329 27.97 10.08 -17.13
CA GLU A 329 27.97 8.76 -16.49
C GLU A 329 28.34 8.81 -15.00
N LYS A 330 29.30 9.67 -14.64
CA LYS A 330 29.69 9.90 -13.24
C LYS A 330 28.50 10.42 -12.42
N TYR A 331 27.77 11.41 -12.92
CA TYR A 331 26.66 12.01 -12.19
C TYR A 331 25.42 11.13 -12.13
N ILE A 332 25.17 10.30 -13.16
CA ILE A 332 24.14 9.25 -13.09
C ILE A 332 24.43 8.30 -11.94
N LYS A 333 25.67 7.83 -11.79
CA LYS A 333 26.04 6.91 -10.69
C LYS A 333 25.85 7.55 -9.31
N LEU A 334 26.26 8.81 -9.15
CA LEU A 334 26.04 9.55 -7.89
C LEU A 334 24.55 9.72 -7.57
N ALA A 335 23.72 9.98 -8.58
CA ALA A 335 22.27 10.06 -8.41
C ALA A 335 21.66 8.68 -8.09
N GLU A 336 22.13 7.60 -8.71
CA GLU A 336 21.74 6.22 -8.38
C GLU A 336 22.13 5.82 -6.97
N GLU A 337 23.30 6.24 -6.47
CA GLU A 337 23.70 5.97 -5.09
C GLU A 337 22.77 6.63 -4.07
N ASN A 338 22.31 7.84 -4.37
CA ASN A 338 21.45 8.64 -3.50
C ASN A 338 19.96 8.26 -3.57
N THR A 339 19.43 7.98 -4.76
CA THR A 339 17.97 7.82 -4.98
C THR A 339 17.64 6.72 -5.99
N LYS A 340 17.95 5.44 -5.67
CA LYS A 340 17.62 4.26 -6.50
C LYS A 340 16.14 4.06 -6.82
N THR A 341 15.25 4.72 -6.09
CA THR A 341 13.79 4.57 -6.21
C THR A 341 13.13 5.80 -6.81
N PHE A 342 13.90 6.70 -7.40
CA PHE A 342 13.39 7.91 -8.04
C PHE A 342 13.17 7.64 -9.54
N ALA A 343 11.94 7.70 -10.02
CA ALA A 343 11.62 7.33 -11.41
C ALA A 343 12.27 8.30 -12.41
N LYS A 344 12.25 9.61 -12.11
CA LYS A 344 12.84 10.67 -12.96
C LYS A 344 14.32 10.45 -13.24
N LEU A 345 15.07 9.85 -12.30
CA LEU A 345 16.47 9.47 -12.52
C LEU A 345 16.63 8.55 -13.72
N TYR A 346 15.81 7.50 -13.80
CA TYR A 346 15.87 6.52 -14.88
C TYR A 346 15.32 7.08 -16.20
N TYR A 347 14.35 7.98 -16.13
CA TYR A 347 13.88 8.76 -17.28
C TYR A 347 15.01 9.61 -17.89
N GLU A 348 15.70 10.43 -17.09
CA GLU A 348 16.81 11.26 -17.59
C GLU A 348 18.01 10.41 -18.02
N LYS A 349 18.27 9.30 -17.32
CA LYS A 349 19.27 8.30 -17.73
C LYS A 349 18.95 7.72 -19.11
N ALA A 350 17.69 7.43 -19.41
CA ALA A 350 17.29 6.95 -20.74
C ALA A 350 17.59 8.00 -21.82
N LYS A 351 17.26 9.28 -21.57
CA LYS A 351 17.57 10.39 -22.50
C LYS A 351 19.07 10.51 -22.74
N PHE A 352 19.86 10.44 -21.68
CA PHE A 352 21.32 10.45 -21.77
C PHE A 352 21.85 9.28 -22.62
N LEU A 353 21.41 8.04 -22.33
CA LEU A 353 21.89 6.85 -23.03
C LEU A 353 21.51 6.86 -24.53
N PHE A 354 20.28 7.25 -24.87
CA PHE A 354 19.86 7.43 -26.27
C PHE A 354 20.70 8.48 -26.99
N SER A 355 21.03 9.59 -26.32
CA SER A 355 21.84 10.68 -26.88
C SER A 355 23.27 10.26 -27.23
N PHE A 356 23.78 9.19 -26.63
CA PHE A 356 25.10 8.60 -26.90
C PHE A 356 25.04 7.25 -27.63
N GLY A 357 23.87 6.87 -28.16
CA GLY A 357 23.69 5.66 -29.00
C GLY A 357 23.62 4.34 -28.23
N GLU A 358 23.40 4.36 -26.92
CA GLU A 358 23.33 3.15 -26.07
C GLU A 358 21.90 2.62 -25.93
N ASN A 359 21.23 2.35 -27.06
CA ASN A 359 19.78 2.08 -27.11
C ASN A 359 19.36 0.89 -26.23
N ILE A 360 20.17 -0.16 -26.09
CA ILE A 360 19.86 -1.33 -25.25
C ILE A 360 19.77 -0.93 -23.77
N MET A 361 20.78 -0.18 -23.28
CA MET A 361 20.79 0.28 -21.90
C MET A 361 19.72 1.35 -21.66
N ALA A 362 19.41 2.17 -22.66
CA ALA A 362 18.34 3.16 -22.59
C ALA A 362 16.97 2.50 -22.38
N LYS A 363 16.66 1.43 -23.13
CA LYS A 363 15.44 0.63 -22.95
C LYS A 363 15.37 -0.02 -21.56
N GLN A 364 16.51 -0.49 -21.02
CA GLN A 364 16.58 -1.00 -19.65
C GLN A 364 16.32 0.09 -18.61
N ALA A 365 16.80 1.31 -18.83
CA ALA A 365 16.49 2.45 -17.97
C ALA A 365 15.00 2.79 -18.01
N ILE A 366 14.36 2.74 -19.17
CA ILE A 366 12.88 2.87 -19.29
C ILE A 366 12.17 1.78 -18.50
N ASP A 367 12.63 0.53 -18.58
CA ASP A 367 12.04 -0.58 -17.81
C ASP A 367 12.09 -0.35 -16.30
N GLU A 368 13.20 0.19 -15.79
CA GLU A 368 13.35 0.53 -14.37
C GLU A 368 12.53 1.78 -13.99
N CYS A 369 12.42 2.77 -14.87
CA CYS A 369 11.54 3.93 -14.69
C CYS A 369 10.07 3.51 -14.50
N LEU A 370 9.54 2.76 -15.47
CA LEU A 370 8.15 2.29 -15.47
C LEU A 370 7.85 1.28 -14.36
N LYS A 371 8.88 0.58 -13.88
CA LYS A 371 8.78 -0.30 -12.71
C LYS A 371 8.61 0.48 -11.41
N ILE A 372 9.18 1.69 -11.32
CA ILE A 372 9.01 2.56 -10.15
C ILE A 372 7.67 3.28 -10.24
N LYS A 373 7.38 3.94 -11.37
CA LYS A 373 6.14 4.69 -11.59
C LYS A 373 5.67 4.56 -13.04
N MET A 374 4.53 3.89 -13.24
CA MET A 374 3.99 3.60 -14.58
C MET A 374 3.49 4.86 -15.30
N ASP A 375 3.14 5.92 -14.57
CA ASP A 375 2.65 7.19 -15.15
C ASP A 375 3.68 7.87 -16.06
N PHE A 376 4.97 7.58 -15.87
CA PHE A 376 6.02 8.04 -16.78
C PHE A 376 5.87 7.49 -18.21
N LEU A 377 5.05 6.46 -18.44
CA LEU A 377 4.74 5.99 -19.79
C LEU A 377 4.13 7.10 -20.64
N GLU A 378 3.21 7.88 -20.08
CA GLU A 378 2.59 9.01 -20.75
C GLU A 378 3.61 10.10 -21.02
N GLN A 379 4.42 10.46 -20.01
CA GLN A 379 5.50 11.43 -20.18
C GLN A 379 6.53 11.02 -21.25
N ILE A 380 6.88 9.73 -21.33
CA ILE A 380 7.80 9.21 -22.35
C ILE A 380 7.16 9.27 -23.75
N ASN A 381 5.87 8.98 -23.86
CA ASN A 381 5.16 9.04 -25.14
C ASN A 381 4.95 10.48 -25.63
N ASN A 382 4.82 11.43 -24.71
CA ASN A 382 4.55 12.84 -25.00
C ASN A 382 5.84 13.68 -25.16
N ASP A 383 6.95 13.29 -24.52
CA ASP A 383 8.23 14.02 -24.64
C ASP A 383 8.76 13.94 -26.09
N PRO A 384 8.89 15.10 -26.78
CA PRO A 384 9.38 15.17 -28.16
C PRO A 384 10.74 14.48 -28.38
N PHE A 385 11.60 14.42 -27.35
CA PHE A 385 12.90 13.76 -27.44
C PHE A 385 12.77 12.29 -27.90
N PHE A 386 11.79 11.56 -27.37
CA PHE A 386 11.59 10.15 -27.68
C PHE A 386 10.92 9.91 -29.03
N MET A 387 10.36 10.93 -29.68
CA MET A 387 9.76 10.78 -31.03
C MET A 387 10.77 10.26 -32.05
N THR A 388 12.03 10.69 -31.93
CA THR A 388 13.14 10.19 -32.78
C THR A 388 13.34 8.68 -32.64
N TYR A 389 13.00 8.11 -31.49
CA TYR A 389 13.16 6.70 -31.14
C TYR A 389 11.83 5.94 -31.14
N LYS A 390 10.74 6.58 -31.58
CA LYS A 390 9.37 6.06 -31.45
C LYS A 390 9.19 4.65 -32.00
N LYS A 391 9.73 4.35 -33.18
CA LYS A 391 9.63 3.00 -33.76
C LYS A 391 10.28 1.93 -32.86
N GLU A 392 11.47 2.21 -32.33
CA GLU A 392 12.19 1.28 -31.46
C GLU A 392 11.51 1.11 -30.09
N LEU A 393 10.85 2.18 -29.62
CA LEU A 393 10.08 2.20 -28.38
C LEU A 393 8.73 1.52 -28.54
N ASP A 394 8.02 1.70 -29.65
CA ASP A 394 6.75 1.05 -29.95
C ASP A 394 6.92 -0.48 -30.00
N GLU A 395 7.99 -0.96 -30.63
CA GLU A 395 8.35 -2.39 -30.62
C GLU A 395 8.64 -2.89 -29.19
N HIS A 396 9.41 -2.12 -28.41
CA HIS A 396 9.72 -2.44 -27.01
C HIS A 396 8.47 -2.46 -26.11
N PHE A 397 7.59 -1.47 -26.26
CA PHE A 397 6.33 -1.38 -25.53
C PHE A 397 5.34 -2.46 -25.96
N LYS A 398 5.34 -2.89 -27.23
CA LYS A 398 4.55 -4.04 -27.67
C LYS A 398 5.02 -5.34 -27.02
N GLU A 399 6.34 -5.56 -26.93
CA GLU A 399 6.90 -6.70 -26.21
C GLU A 399 6.55 -6.65 -24.72
N MET A 400 6.67 -5.47 -24.11
CA MET A 400 6.32 -5.25 -22.71
C MET A 400 4.84 -5.49 -22.46
N LYS A 401 3.95 -4.97 -23.31
CA LYS A 401 2.49 -5.17 -23.24
C LYS A 401 2.14 -6.65 -23.33
N ASN A 402 2.79 -7.41 -24.21
CA ASN A 402 2.53 -8.86 -24.32
C ASN A 402 2.95 -9.62 -23.06
N LYS A 403 4.13 -9.31 -22.51
CA LYS A 403 4.60 -9.87 -21.22
C LYS A 403 3.63 -9.55 -20.08
N LEU A 404 3.22 -8.28 -20.00
CA LEU A 404 2.19 -7.78 -19.08
C LEU A 404 0.88 -8.54 -19.21
N TYR A 405 0.40 -8.75 -20.43
CA TYR A 405 -0.83 -9.48 -20.70
C TYR A 405 -0.77 -10.91 -20.15
N ILE A 406 0.29 -11.66 -20.49
CA ILE A 406 0.49 -13.04 -20.03
C ILE A 406 0.54 -13.10 -18.50
N THR A 407 1.27 -12.18 -17.87
CA THR A 407 1.36 -12.14 -16.40
C THR A 407 0.03 -11.77 -15.75
N THR A 408 -0.71 -10.80 -16.32
CA THR A 408 -2.02 -10.38 -15.81
C THR A 408 -3.03 -11.51 -15.93
N GLU A 409 -3.05 -12.22 -17.05
CA GLU A 409 -3.88 -13.41 -17.28
C GLU A 409 -3.59 -14.50 -16.24
N ALA A 410 -2.32 -14.80 -15.99
CA ALA A 410 -1.92 -15.77 -14.97
C ALA A 410 -2.35 -15.36 -13.55
N ILE A 411 -2.24 -14.07 -13.20
CA ILE A 411 -2.68 -13.54 -11.91
C ILE A 411 -4.20 -13.65 -11.77
N LEU A 412 -4.97 -13.28 -12.80
CA LEU A 412 -6.43 -13.37 -12.78
C LEU A 412 -6.89 -14.84 -12.71
N TYR A 413 -6.21 -15.74 -13.43
CA TYR A 413 -6.44 -17.18 -13.33
C TYR A 413 -6.24 -17.69 -11.89
N ASN A 414 -5.12 -17.35 -11.26
CA ASN A 414 -4.87 -17.71 -9.85
C ASN A 414 -5.86 -17.06 -8.89
N THR A 415 -6.28 -15.82 -9.16
CA THR A 415 -7.34 -15.13 -8.40
C THR A 415 -8.64 -15.92 -8.44
N ASN A 416 -9.06 -16.37 -9.62
CA ASN A 416 -10.26 -17.19 -9.78
C ASN A 416 -10.14 -18.56 -9.14
N ASN A 417 -8.95 -19.18 -9.15
CA ASN A 417 -8.72 -20.43 -8.41
C ASN A 417 -8.87 -20.25 -6.90
N ILE A 418 -8.30 -19.19 -6.33
CA ILE A 418 -8.44 -18.87 -4.90
C ILE A 418 -9.91 -18.56 -4.56
N ARG A 419 -10.62 -17.83 -5.40
CA ARG A 419 -12.05 -17.56 -5.21
C ARG A 419 -12.88 -18.84 -5.23
N ASN A 420 -12.62 -19.75 -6.17
CA ASN A 420 -13.30 -21.05 -6.22
C ASN A 420 -13.03 -21.89 -4.96
N ILE A 421 -11.80 -21.87 -4.41
CA ILE A 421 -11.47 -22.58 -3.17
C ILE A 421 -12.33 -22.10 -2.00
N PHE A 422 -12.63 -20.80 -1.96
CA PHE A 422 -13.46 -20.19 -0.93
C PHE A 422 -14.95 -20.09 -1.30
N ASP A 423 -15.39 -20.78 -2.35
CA ASP A 423 -16.78 -20.78 -2.84
C ASP A 423 -17.31 -19.36 -3.19
N ILE A 424 -16.41 -18.48 -3.66
CA ILE A 424 -16.70 -17.10 -4.07
C ILE A 424 -16.90 -17.05 -5.59
N LYS A 425 -17.89 -16.28 -6.05
CA LYS A 425 -18.15 -16.05 -7.47
C LYS A 425 -16.89 -15.60 -8.21
N LYS A 426 -16.64 -16.19 -9.37
CA LYS A 426 -15.56 -15.83 -10.29
C LYS A 426 -15.59 -14.35 -10.67
N PHE A 427 -14.41 -13.85 -10.94
CA PHE A 427 -14.14 -12.50 -11.39
C PHE A 427 -13.80 -12.56 -12.87
N ASP A 428 -14.73 -12.09 -13.71
CA ASP A 428 -14.60 -12.11 -15.16
C ASP A 428 -14.30 -10.68 -15.63
N ILE A 429 -13.01 -10.42 -15.89
CA ILE A 429 -12.55 -9.21 -16.58
C ILE A 429 -12.05 -9.63 -17.95
N ASN A 430 -12.56 -8.99 -18.99
CA ASN A 430 -11.93 -9.05 -20.31
C ASN A 430 -10.72 -8.10 -20.31
N ILE A 431 -9.53 -8.64 -20.58
CA ILE A 431 -8.27 -7.88 -20.62
C ILE A 431 -7.66 -7.78 -22.02
N VAL A 432 -8.34 -8.28 -23.06
CA VAL A 432 -7.79 -8.40 -24.43
C VAL A 432 -7.41 -7.03 -25.00
N ASP A 433 -8.29 -6.05 -24.84
CA ASP A 433 -8.11 -4.72 -25.41
C ASP A 433 -7.44 -3.74 -24.44
N ASN A 434 -7.09 -4.19 -23.24
CA ASN A 434 -6.61 -3.32 -22.18
C ASN A 434 -5.29 -2.62 -22.55
N SER A 435 -5.15 -1.37 -22.11
CA SER A 435 -3.91 -0.62 -22.20
C SER A 435 -2.83 -1.21 -21.28
N MET A 436 -1.58 -0.79 -21.47
CA MET A 436 -0.47 -1.25 -20.62
C MET A 436 -0.69 -0.87 -19.15
N MET A 437 -1.23 0.32 -18.92
CA MET A 437 -1.60 0.83 -17.60
C MET A 437 -2.74 0.02 -16.97
N GLU A 438 -3.77 -0.31 -17.74
CA GLU A 438 -4.89 -1.13 -17.26
C GLU A 438 -4.46 -2.56 -16.94
N LEU A 439 -3.62 -3.18 -17.76
CA LEU A 439 -3.05 -4.50 -17.47
C LEU A 439 -2.29 -4.48 -16.14
N TRP A 440 -1.43 -3.47 -15.94
CA TRP A 440 -0.69 -3.29 -14.69
C TRP A 440 -1.61 -3.10 -13.48
N LYS A 441 -2.63 -2.23 -13.58
CA LYS A 441 -3.64 -2.02 -12.52
C LYS A 441 -4.40 -3.31 -12.20
N ASN A 442 -4.84 -4.05 -13.21
CA ASN A 442 -5.58 -5.31 -13.04
C ASN A 442 -4.72 -6.39 -12.39
N ALA A 443 -3.46 -6.54 -12.79
CA ALA A 443 -2.52 -7.46 -12.16
C ALA A 443 -2.32 -7.13 -10.67
N ARG A 444 -2.08 -5.85 -10.36
CA ARG A 444 -1.90 -5.38 -8.98
C ARG A 444 -3.15 -5.61 -8.12
N ASN A 445 -4.32 -5.27 -8.66
CA ASN A 445 -5.61 -5.49 -8.00
C ASN A 445 -5.90 -6.98 -7.80
N GLY A 446 -5.52 -7.84 -8.75
CA GLY A 446 -5.60 -9.29 -8.61
C GLY A 446 -4.77 -9.81 -7.43
N ILE A 447 -3.51 -9.38 -7.31
CA ILE A 447 -2.63 -9.75 -6.18
C ILE A 447 -3.19 -9.24 -4.85
N MET A 448 -3.60 -7.96 -4.77
CA MET A 448 -4.21 -7.41 -3.55
C MET A 448 -5.52 -8.10 -3.19
N GLY A 449 -6.34 -8.43 -4.18
CA GLY A 449 -7.59 -9.17 -3.99
C GLY A 449 -7.33 -10.56 -3.41
N GLN A 450 -6.34 -11.28 -3.93
CA GLN A 450 -5.91 -12.57 -3.37
C GLN A 450 -5.45 -12.43 -1.91
N TYR A 451 -4.56 -11.47 -1.63
CA TYR A 451 -4.05 -11.20 -0.28
C TYR A 451 -5.18 -10.86 0.70
N ARG A 452 -6.12 -9.99 0.32
CA ARG A 452 -7.26 -9.60 1.17
C ARG A 452 -8.15 -10.79 1.50
N LEU A 453 -8.44 -11.66 0.52
CA LEU A 453 -9.23 -12.86 0.73
C LEU A 453 -8.55 -13.84 1.69
N ILE A 454 -7.25 -14.08 1.49
CA ILE A 454 -6.45 -14.99 2.33
C ILE A 454 -6.34 -14.44 3.75
N SER A 455 -6.05 -13.15 3.91
CA SER A 455 -5.92 -12.50 5.23
C SER A 455 -7.24 -12.55 5.99
N LYS A 456 -8.37 -12.21 5.36
CA LYS A 456 -9.69 -12.27 5.98
C LYS A 456 -10.05 -13.69 6.45
N LYS A 457 -9.72 -14.70 5.63
CA LYS A 457 -9.96 -16.11 6.00
C LYS A 457 -9.02 -16.58 7.11
N PHE A 458 -7.77 -16.13 7.11
CA PHE A 458 -6.82 -16.40 8.19
C PHE A 458 -7.27 -15.83 9.54
N GLU A 459 -7.77 -14.60 9.56
CA GLU A 459 -8.31 -13.97 10.77
C GLU A 459 -9.50 -14.73 11.34
N SER A 460 -10.45 -15.11 10.48
CA SER A 460 -11.61 -15.93 10.86
C SER A 460 -11.20 -17.26 11.50
N LEU A 461 -10.15 -17.91 10.97
CA LEU A 461 -9.63 -19.17 11.50
C LEU A 461 -8.94 -19.00 12.87
N ASN A 462 -8.21 -17.91 13.07
CA ASN A 462 -7.58 -17.60 14.35
C ASN A 462 -8.62 -17.24 15.43
N GLU A 463 -9.73 -16.59 15.06
CA GLU A 463 -10.82 -16.31 16.00
C GLU A 463 -11.54 -17.59 16.48
N GLN A 464 -11.63 -18.63 15.65
CA GLN A 464 -12.36 -19.87 15.91
C GLN A 464 -11.47 -21.03 16.42
N ASN A 465 -10.30 -20.76 17.02
CA ASN A 465 -9.30 -21.78 17.41
C ASN A 465 -9.89 -23.04 18.12
N LEU A 466 -9.30 -24.21 17.85
CA LEU A 466 -9.66 -25.53 18.39
C LEU A 466 -9.86 -25.54 19.91
N ASP A 467 -9.01 -24.82 20.64
CA ASP A 467 -9.08 -24.71 22.10
C ASP A 467 -10.46 -24.19 22.55
N LYS A 468 -11.08 -23.26 21.80
CA LYS A 468 -12.42 -22.75 22.12
C LYS A 468 -13.51 -23.81 21.91
N PHE A 469 -13.34 -24.71 20.95
CA PHE A 469 -14.28 -25.83 20.78
C PHE A 469 -14.12 -26.86 21.90
N GLU A 470 -12.91 -27.13 22.37
CA GLU A 470 -12.66 -27.99 23.53
C GLU A 470 -13.21 -27.36 24.82
N ASP A 471 -13.01 -26.07 25.04
CA ASP A 471 -13.59 -25.34 26.17
C ASP A 471 -15.12 -25.42 26.18
N ARG A 472 -15.76 -25.22 25.02
CA ARG A 472 -17.23 -25.38 24.87
C ARG A 472 -17.70 -26.80 25.17
N LYS A 473 -16.94 -27.84 24.75
CA LYS A 473 -17.24 -29.24 25.08
C LYS A 473 -17.13 -29.48 26.59
N ASN A 474 -16.09 -28.97 27.22
CA ASN A 474 -15.87 -29.10 28.66
C ASN A 474 -16.98 -28.39 29.45
N GLU A 475 -17.36 -27.18 29.06
CA GLU A 475 -18.46 -26.42 29.69
C GLU A 475 -19.80 -27.16 29.57
N LEU A 476 -20.11 -27.74 28.41
CA LEU A 476 -21.29 -28.58 28.23
C LEU A 476 -21.28 -29.80 29.16
N GLY A 477 -20.13 -30.47 29.32
CA GLY A 477 -19.99 -31.61 30.23
C GLY A 477 -20.22 -31.21 31.69
N ILE A 478 -19.64 -30.09 32.13
CA ILE A 478 -19.85 -29.54 33.47
C ILE A 478 -21.32 -29.18 33.71
N ASN A 479 -21.99 -28.61 32.71
CA ASN A 479 -23.41 -28.27 32.80
C ASN A 479 -24.28 -29.52 32.92
N LEU A 480 -24.02 -30.57 32.14
CA LEU A 480 -24.72 -31.86 32.26
C LEU A 480 -24.54 -32.46 33.66
N ASP A 481 -23.30 -32.53 34.16
CA ASP A 481 -23.00 -33.04 35.50
C ASP A 481 -23.74 -32.27 36.60
N ARG A 482 -23.87 -30.95 36.45
CA ARG A 482 -24.61 -30.10 37.38
C ARG A 482 -26.11 -30.42 37.36
N GLU A 483 -26.70 -30.55 36.18
CA GLU A 483 -28.13 -30.88 36.04
C GLU A 483 -28.44 -32.29 36.56
N LEU A 484 -27.60 -33.29 36.25
CA LEU A 484 -27.78 -34.65 36.77
C LEU A 484 -27.69 -34.71 38.29
N LYS A 485 -26.75 -33.98 38.90
CA LYS A 485 -26.65 -33.84 40.37
C LYS A 485 -27.88 -33.15 40.98
N ASN A 486 -28.42 -32.13 40.31
CA ASN A 486 -29.63 -31.45 40.77
C ASN A 486 -30.85 -32.38 40.74
N ILE A 487 -30.98 -33.19 39.68
CA ILE A 487 -32.03 -34.22 39.55
C ILE A 487 -31.91 -35.24 40.68
N ASP A 488 -30.70 -35.77 40.92
CA ASP A 488 -30.47 -36.75 41.98
C ASP A 488 -30.77 -36.17 43.37
N LYS A 489 -30.34 -34.94 43.65
CA LYS A 489 -30.63 -34.25 44.91
C LYS A 489 -32.12 -34.02 45.11
N ASN A 490 -32.85 -33.59 44.07
CA ASN A 490 -34.29 -33.40 44.14
C ASN A 490 -35.01 -34.72 44.38
N PHE A 491 -34.56 -35.80 43.72
CA PHE A 491 -35.08 -37.13 43.94
C PHE A 491 -34.86 -37.61 45.38
N GLU A 492 -33.67 -37.43 45.96
CA GLU A 492 -33.40 -37.75 47.36
C GLU A 492 -34.37 -37.02 48.31
N ILE A 493 -34.62 -35.73 48.10
CA ILE A 493 -35.58 -34.93 48.89
C ILE A 493 -37.00 -35.50 48.78
N ILE A 494 -37.42 -35.94 47.59
CA ILE A 494 -38.74 -36.53 47.36
C ILE A 494 -38.85 -37.89 48.08
N ILE A 495 -37.84 -38.74 47.98
CA ILE A 495 -37.81 -40.05 48.65
C ILE A 495 -37.79 -39.90 50.18
N GLU A 496 -37.06 -38.91 50.70
CA GLU A 496 -37.06 -38.58 52.13
C GLU A 496 -38.47 -38.16 52.59
N LYS A 497 -39.16 -37.31 51.82
CA LYS A 497 -40.55 -36.92 52.12
C LYS A 497 -41.52 -38.10 52.14
N ILE A 498 -41.46 -38.97 51.13
CA ILE A 498 -42.29 -40.19 51.07
C ILE A 498 -42.04 -41.06 52.30
N SER A 499 -40.77 -41.22 52.69
CA SER A 499 -40.39 -42.04 53.85
C SER A 499 -40.85 -41.43 55.18
N ILE A 500 -40.82 -40.11 55.31
CA ILE A 500 -41.37 -39.38 56.48
C ILE A 500 -42.90 -39.51 56.53
N GLU A 501 -43.59 -39.41 55.40
CA GLU A 501 -45.05 -39.56 55.33
C GLU A 501 -45.48 -40.99 55.66
N GLU A 502 -44.81 -42.00 55.11
CA GLU A 502 -44.98 -43.42 55.46
C GLU A 502 -44.81 -43.63 56.97
N PHE A 503 -43.75 -43.07 57.56
CA PHE A 503 -43.50 -43.16 59.00
C PHE A 503 -44.61 -42.49 59.84
N LYS A 504 -45.06 -41.29 59.46
CA LYS A 504 -46.15 -40.58 60.16
C LYS A 504 -47.47 -41.35 60.10
N GLU A 505 -47.82 -41.92 58.94
CA GLU A 505 -49.05 -42.68 58.79
C GLU A 505 -49.00 -44.02 59.54
N THR A 506 -47.85 -44.70 59.53
CA THR A 506 -47.65 -45.93 60.31
C THR A 506 -47.74 -45.68 61.82
N GLU A 507 -47.13 -44.60 62.33
CA GLU A 507 -47.22 -44.18 63.74
C GLU A 507 -48.65 -43.81 64.16
N LYS A 508 -49.41 -43.12 63.28
CA LYS A 508 -50.83 -42.82 63.50
C LYS A 508 -51.68 -44.10 63.61
N ILE A 509 -51.45 -45.07 62.74
CA ILE A 509 -52.14 -46.37 62.80
C ILE A 509 -51.74 -47.14 64.06
N GLU A 510 -50.47 -47.10 64.45
CA GLU A 510 -49.96 -47.74 65.64
C GLU A 510 -50.62 -47.18 66.92
N SER A 511 -50.69 -45.85 67.06
CA SER A 511 -51.36 -45.19 68.19
C SER A 511 -52.87 -45.46 68.23
N GLU A 512 -53.57 -45.38 67.09
CA GLU A 512 -55.01 -45.70 66.99
C GLU A 512 -55.32 -47.18 67.29
N THR A 513 -54.44 -48.09 66.89
CA THR A 513 -54.64 -49.52 67.12
C THR A 513 -54.32 -49.91 68.56
N ASN A 514 -53.26 -49.32 69.15
CA ASN A 514 -52.92 -49.53 70.56
C ASN A 514 -54.01 -49.01 71.49
N THR A 515 -54.58 -47.84 71.22
CA THR A 515 -55.74 -47.31 71.98
C THR A 515 -56.96 -48.24 71.85
N LYS A 516 -57.32 -48.67 70.63
CA LYS A 516 -58.44 -49.62 70.43
C LYS A 516 -58.23 -50.96 71.12
N ILE A 517 -56.99 -51.47 71.14
CA ILE A 517 -56.64 -52.73 71.82
C ILE A 517 -56.67 -52.54 73.35
N SER A 518 -56.18 -51.40 73.88
CA SER A 518 -56.24 -51.09 75.32
C SER A 518 -57.67 -51.08 75.83
N ILE A 519 -58.56 -50.36 75.14
CA ILE A 519 -59.99 -50.28 75.50
C ILE A 519 -60.62 -51.68 75.58
N GLU A 520 -60.33 -52.55 74.61
CA GLU A 520 -60.89 -53.91 74.60
C GLU A 520 -60.25 -54.82 75.66
N LYS A 521 -58.97 -54.61 76.01
CA LYS A 521 -58.30 -55.31 77.13
C LYS A 521 -58.84 -54.88 78.48
N ASP A 522 -58.98 -53.57 78.71
CA ASP A 522 -59.52 -53.00 79.95
C ASP A 522 -60.96 -53.48 80.16
N PHE A 523 -61.76 -53.51 79.10
CA PHE A 523 -63.08 -54.12 79.13
C PHE A 523 -63.04 -55.60 79.51
N LEU A 524 -62.11 -56.38 78.95
CA LEU A 524 -61.94 -57.81 79.27
C LEU A 524 -61.58 -58.03 80.73
N LEU A 525 -60.74 -57.17 81.30
CA LEU A 525 -60.28 -57.19 82.69
C LEU A 525 -61.40 -56.81 83.67
N ILE A 526 -62.16 -55.77 83.34
CA ILE A 526 -63.34 -55.35 84.13
C ILE A 526 -64.43 -56.42 84.05
N PHE A 527 -64.73 -56.92 82.85
CA PHE A 527 -65.76 -57.94 82.66
C PHE A 527 -65.40 -59.26 83.34
N SER A 528 -64.15 -59.73 83.26
CA SER A 528 -63.73 -60.96 83.95
C SER A 528 -63.84 -60.81 85.47
N SER A 529 -63.48 -59.65 86.02
CA SER A 529 -63.62 -59.36 87.45
C SER A 529 -65.08 -59.39 87.91
N ILE A 530 -65.97 -58.71 87.17
CA ILE A 530 -67.42 -58.70 87.45
C ILE A 530 -68.03 -60.10 87.26
N PHE A 531 -67.63 -60.82 86.21
CA PHE A 531 -68.13 -62.14 85.90
C PHE A 531 -67.76 -63.18 86.97
N ILE A 532 -66.51 -63.15 87.47
CA ILE A 532 -66.08 -63.98 88.59
C ILE A 532 -66.93 -63.69 89.83
N ILE A 533 -67.18 -62.43 90.14
CA ILE A 533 -68.04 -62.03 91.27
C ILE A 533 -69.45 -62.59 91.10
N VAL A 534 -70.08 -62.43 89.92
CA VAL A 534 -71.44 -62.90 89.65
C VAL A 534 -71.54 -64.43 89.71
N VAL A 535 -70.59 -65.16 89.14
CA VAL A 535 -70.57 -66.63 89.21
C VAL A 535 -70.39 -67.11 90.66
N THR A 536 -69.56 -66.43 91.44
CA THR A 536 -69.36 -66.76 92.87
C THR A 536 -70.65 -66.54 93.66
N ILE A 537 -71.35 -65.42 93.43
CA ILE A 537 -72.66 -65.13 94.06
C ILE A 537 -73.71 -66.19 93.67
N LEU A 538 -73.80 -66.54 92.39
CA LEU A 538 -74.76 -67.54 91.91
C LEU A 538 -74.49 -68.92 92.52
N PHE A 539 -73.22 -69.32 92.66
CA PHE A 539 -72.83 -70.61 93.23
C PHE A 539 -73.23 -70.75 94.71
N PHE A 540 -73.18 -69.66 95.49
CA PHE A 540 -73.58 -69.67 96.91
C PHE A 540 -75.10 -69.55 97.14
N SER A 541 -75.88 -69.14 96.13
CA SER A 541 -77.32 -68.83 96.29
C SER A 541 -78.29 -70.02 96.21
N ASN A 542 -77.82 -71.27 96.05
CA ASN A 542 -78.66 -72.48 95.95
C ASN A 542 -79.73 -72.46 94.82
N LEU A 543 -79.64 -71.54 93.85
CA LEU A 543 -80.45 -71.55 92.63
C LEU A 543 -79.88 -72.56 91.60
N HIS A 544 -80.76 -73.39 91.03
CA HIS A 544 -80.53 -74.45 90.02
C HIS A 544 -79.18 -74.44 89.26
N TYR A 545 -78.45 -75.57 89.33
CA TYR A 545 -77.20 -75.91 88.63
C TYR A 545 -77.14 -75.52 87.12
N GLY A 546 -78.30 -75.46 86.44
CA GLY A 546 -78.39 -75.04 85.04
C GLY A 546 -78.06 -73.56 84.79
N ALA A 547 -78.32 -72.67 85.75
CA ALA A 547 -78.05 -71.23 85.60
C ALA A 547 -76.53 -70.92 85.63
N SER A 548 -75.78 -71.63 86.46
CA SER A 548 -74.32 -71.56 86.53
C SER A 548 -73.64 -72.00 85.22
N ILE A 549 -74.10 -73.09 84.60
CA ILE A 549 -73.53 -73.57 83.33
C ILE A 549 -73.83 -72.58 82.19
N LEU A 550 -75.07 -72.05 82.12
CA LEU A 550 -75.42 -71.05 81.11
C LEU A 550 -74.58 -69.77 81.26
N SER A 551 -74.35 -69.32 82.49
CA SER A 551 -73.51 -68.13 82.74
C SER A 551 -72.06 -68.34 82.31
N ILE A 552 -71.47 -69.51 82.55
CA ILE A 552 -70.11 -69.87 82.10
C ILE A 552 -70.02 -69.90 80.58
N VAL A 553 -71.00 -70.51 79.89
CA VAL A 553 -71.06 -70.52 78.42
C VAL A 553 -71.22 -69.09 77.87
N PHE A 554 -72.02 -68.26 78.52
CA PHE A 554 -72.23 -66.87 78.09
C PHE A 554 -70.98 -66.00 78.32
N GLY A 555 -70.33 -66.14 79.47
CA GLY A 555 -69.09 -65.44 79.80
C GLY A 555 -67.93 -65.84 78.90
N THR A 556 -67.75 -67.14 78.64
CA THR A 556 -66.74 -67.64 77.70
C THR A 556 -67.02 -67.20 76.26
N PHE A 557 -68.29 -67.13 75.85
CA PHE A 557 -68.68 -66.58 74.54
C PHE A 557 -68.36 -65.08 74.41
N ILE A 558 -68.61 -64.28 75.45
CA ILE A 558 -68.27 -62.84 75.46
C ILE A 558 -66.75 -62.65 75.39
N VAL A 559 -65.98 -63.40 76.18
CA VAL A 559 -64.51 -63.39 76.15
C VAL A 559 -64.00 -63.78 74.76
N TYR A 560 -64.52 -64.87 74.18
CA TYR A 560 -64.17 -65.31 72.83
C TYR A 560 -64.48 -64.24 71.77
N LYS A 561 -65.67 -63.63 71.82
CA LYS A 561 -66.08 -62.57 70.88
C LYS A 561 -65.18 -61.34 70.98
N LYS A 562 -64.72 -61.00 72.19
CA LYS A 562 -63.82 -59.87 72.43
C LYS A 562 -62.37 -60.16 72.01
N ILE A 563 -61.87 -61.36 72.30
CA ILE A 563 -60.58 -61.84 71.78
C ILE A 563 -60.60 -61.87 70.25
N SER A 564 -61.66 -62.39 69.64
CA SER A 564 -61.87 -62.37 68.19
C SER A 564 -61.87 -60.95 67.63
N LYS A 565 -62.48 -59.98 68.33
CA LYS A 565 -62.47 -58.56 67.95
C LYS A 565 -61.06 -57.96 68.02
N ILE A 566 -60.26 -58.29 69.04
CA ILE A 566 -58.85 -57.88 69.13
C ILE A 566 -58.04 -58.47 67.96
N PHE A 567 -58.24 -59.74 67.62
CA PHE A 567 -57.62 -60.36 66.44
C PHE A 567 -58.03 -59.66 65.14
N LYS A 568 -59.31 -59.27 65.01
CA LYS A 568 -59.80 -58.52 63.85
C LYS A 568 -59.15 -57.12 63.75
N ILE A 569 -58.95 -56.44 64.87
CA ILE A 569 -58.23 -55.15 64.93
C ILE A 569 -56.76 -55.33 64.51
N LYS A 570 -56.07 -56.37 65.01
CA LYS A 570 -54.69 -56.68 64.59
C LYS A 570 -54.60 -57.05 63.10
N LYS A 571 -55.52 -57.85 62.58
CA LYS A 571 -55.56 -58.21 61.15
C LYS A 571 -55.79 -56.98 60.26
N ASN A 572 -56.68 -56.07 60.67
CA ASN A 572 -56.91 -54.81 59.97
C ASN A 572 -55.71 -53.85 60.06
N LYS A 573 -54.96 -53.84 61.16
CA LYS A 573 -53.67 -53.10 61.27
C LYS A 573 -52.70 -53.59 60.20
N ILE A 574 -52.48 -54.90 60.13
CA ILE A 574 -51.57 -55.53 59.16
C ILE A 574 -51.99 -55.18 57.72
N LEU A 575 -53.29 -55.27 57.41
CA LEU A 575 -53.78 -54.94 56.08
C LEU A 575 -53.56 -53.47 55.72
N LYS A 576 -53.85 -52.54 56.64
CA LYS A 576 -53.64 -51.10 56.41
C LYS A 576 -52.17 -50.74 56.26
N LEU A 577 -51.29 -51.31 57.08
CA LEU A 577 -49.84 -51.11 56.98
C LEU A 577 -49.32 -51.64 55.64
N LYS A 578 -49.83 -52.79 55.18
CA LYS A 578 -49.48 -53.33 53.86
C LYS A 578 -49.92 -52.41 52.72
N THR A 579 -51.13 -51.84 52.79
CA THR A 579 -51.63 -50.90 51.78
C THR A 579 -50.80 -49.61 51.74
N ILE A 580 -50.36 -49.07 52.87
CA ILE A 580 -49.52 -47.86 52.92
C ILE A 580 -48.12 -48.14 52.32
N SER A 581 -47.54 -49.29 52.65
CA SER A 581 -46.28 -49.72 52.05
C SER A 581 -46.42 -49.90 50.54
N GLU A 582 -47.49 -50.54 50.04
CA GLU A 582 -47.75 -50.70 48.60
C GLU A 582 -47.94 -49.35 47.88
N ILE A 583 -48.63 -48.38 48.50
CA ILE A 583 -48.80 -47.02 47.95
C ILE A 583 -47.45 -46.28 47.91
N SER A 584 -46.68 -46.34 49.00
CA SER A 584 -45.37 -45.69 49.09
C SER A 584 -44.39 -46.28 48.08
N ASP A 585 -44.39 -47.61 47.89
CA ASP A 585 -43.54 -48.28 46.91
C ASP A 585 -43.93 -47.93 45.46
N ASN A 586 -45.24 -47.81 45.17
CA ASN A 586 -45.69 -47.35 43.86
C ASN A 586 -45.27 -45.89 43.59
N GLN A 587 -45.42 -45.00 44.57
CA GLN A 587 -44.95 -43.60 44.47
C GLN A 587 -43.44 -43.52 44.29
N ARG A 588 -42.65 -44.34 44.99
CA ARG A 588 -41.20 -44.43 44.78
C ARG A 588 -40.89 -44.86 43.34
N ASN A 589 -41.57 -45.89 42.82
CA ASN A 589 -41.36 -46.39 41.47
C ASN A 589 -41.71 -45.35 40.38
N GLU A 590 -42.82 -44.61 40.54
CA GLU A 590 -43.19 -43.53 39.62
C GLU A 590 -42.13 -42.42 39.60
N ASN A 591 -41.63 -42.00 40.76
CA ASN A 591 -40.57 -41.00 40.85
C ASN A 591 -39.22 -41.49 40.31
N ILE A 592 -38.91 -42.79 40.40
CA ILE A 592 -37.72 -43.39 39.77
C ILE A 592 -37.82 -43.27 38.25
N ILE A 593 -38.99 -43.63 37.68
CA ILE A 593 -39.23 -43.54 36.24
C ILE A 593 -39.14 -42.08 35.78
N GLU A 594 -39.72 -41.14 36.54
CA GLU A 594 -39.65 -39.71 36.21
C GLU A 594 -38.20 -39.18 36.25
N ARG A 595 -37.44 -39.53 37.30
CA ARG A 595 -36.01 -39.19 37.41
C ARG A 595 -35.23 -39.70 36.19
N ASP A 596 -35.41 -40.97 35.83
CA ASP A 596 -34.67 -41.59 34.75
C ASP A 596 -35.05 -40.98 33.39
N ASN A 597 -36.33 -40.60 33.19
CA ASN A 597 -36.77 -39.86 32.00
C ASN A 597 -36.17 -38.45 31.92
N GLN A 598 -36.10 -37.72 33.05
CA GLN A 598 -35.48 -36.40 33.11
C GLN A 598 -33.97 -36.48 32.80
N LYS A 599 -33.25 -37.45 33.39
CA LYS A 599 -31.84 -37.70 33.08
C LYS A 599 -31.63 -37.96 31.59
N LYS A 600 -32.43 -38.86 31.02
CA LYS A 600 -32.38 -39.20 29.58
C LYS A 600 -32.66 -37.99 28.68
N TYR A 601 -33.56 -37.09 29.06
CA TYR A 601 -33.82 -35.84 28.34
C TYR A 601 -32.57 -34.95 28.26
N PHE A 602 -31.88 -34.73 29.38
CA PHE A 602 -30.66 -33.92 29.41
C PHE A 602 -29.48 -34.59 28.71
N GLU A 603 -29.34 -35.91 28.82
CA GLU A 603 -28.35 -36.69 28.06
C GLU A 603 -28.56 -36.56 26.55
N ASN A 604 -29.81 -36.65 26.07
CA ASN A 604 -30.13 -36.47 24.66
C ASN A 604 -29.80 -35.04 24.18
N LYS A 605 -30.18 -34.01 24.94
CA LYS A 605 -29.88 -32.61 24.63
C LYS A 605 -28.38 -32.33 24.59
N PHE A 606 -27.61 -32.97 25.48
CA PHE A 606 -26.15 -32.91 25.47
C PHE A 606 -25.59 -33.54 24.19
N ASN A 607 -26.07 -34.72 23.80
CA ASN A 607 -25.64 -35.40 22.58
C ASN A 607 -25.92 -34.56 21.31
N GLU A 608 -27.11 -33.95 21.21
CA GLU A 608 -27.45 -33.03 20.11
C GLU A 608 -26.50 -31.83 20.05
N SER A 609 -26.21 -31.22 21.20
CA SER A 609 -25.29 -30.07 21.29
C SER A 609 -23.84 -30.46 20.96
N LEU A 610 -23.43 -31.66 21.36
CA LEU A 610 -22.11 -32.21 21.05
C LEU A 610 -21.96 -32.52 19.55
N GLU A 611 -23.02 -33.01 18.91
CA GLU A 611 -23.08 -33.24 17.47
C GLU A 611 -22.91 -31.93 16.69
N LEU A 612 -23.61 -30.86 17.11
CA LEU A 612 -23.44 -29.52 16.52
C LEU A 612 -21.99 -29.02 16.61
N ILE A 613 -21.35 -29.13 17.78
CA ILE A 613 -19.95 -28.74 17.94
C ILE A 613 -19.03 -29.61 17.07
N ASN A 614 -19.28 -30.91 16.98
CA ASN A 614 -18.48 -31.79 16.12
C ASN A 614 -18.61 -31.40 14.64
N ASN A 615 -19.81 -31.01 14.19
CA ASN A 615 -20.03 -30.48 12.84
C ASN A 615 -19.28 -29.16 12.61
N GLU A 616 -19.31 -28.22 13.57
CA GLU A 616 -18.52 -26.98 13.52
C GLU A 616 -17.00 -27.27 13.44
N ILE A 617 -16.49 -28.27 14.17
CA ILE A 617 -15.09 -28.71 14.10
C ILE A 617 -14.75 -29.29 12.71
N ILE A 618 -15.66 -30.05 12.11
CA ILE A 618 -15.48 -30.58 10.74
C ILE A 618 -15.41 -29.43 9.74
N GLU A 619 -16.31 -28.46 9.84
CA GLU A 619 -16.31 -27.27 9.00
C GLU A 619 -15.01 -26.46 9.17
N TYR A 620 -14.59 -26.23 10.40
CA TYR A 620 -13.32 -25.57 10.73
C TYR A 620 -12.11 -26.27 10.08
N LYS A 621 -12.04 -27.61 10.18
CA LYS A 621 -10.97 -28.40 9.53
C LYS A 621 -11.02 -28.27 8.00
N ASN A 622 -12.21 -28.26 7.41
CA ASN A 622 -12.36 -28.04 5.97
C ASN A 622 -11.89 -26.65 5.55
N ASP A 623 -12.16 -25.62 6.36
CA ASP A 623 -11.71 -24.26 6.11
C ASP A 623 -10.19 -24.10 6.24
N ILE A 624 -9.54 -24.82 7.17
CA ILE A 624 -8.06 -24.94 7.21
C ILE A 624 -7.52 -25.51 5.90
N ILE A 625 -8.11 -26.59 5.38
CA ILE A 625 -7.67 -27.22 4.12
C ILE A 625 -7.83 -26.24 2.95
N LYS A 626 -8.95 -25.50 2.89
CA LYS A 626 -9.17 -24.46 1.89
C LYS A 626 -8.13 -23.34 2.02
N PHE A 627 -7.89 -22.85 3.22
CA PHE A 627 -6.88 -21.81 3.49
C PHE A 627 -5.49 -22.23 3.05
N LYS A 628 -5.04 -23.44 3.42
CA LYS A 628 -3.75 -24.00 3.02
C LYS A 628 -3.59 -24.01 1.49
N LYS A 629 -4.57 -24.55 0.77
CA LYS A 629 -4.54 -24.59 -0.71
C LYS A 629 -4.50 -23.20 -1.34
N ALA A 630 -5.26 -22.24 -0.79
CA ALA A 630 -5.26 -20.87 -1.28
C ALA A 630 -3.91 -20.18 -1.03
N LEU A 631 -3.31 -20.38 0.15
CA LEU A 631 -1.99 -19.86 0.50
C LEU A 631 -0.90 -20.44 -0.41
N GLU A 632 -0.92 -21.74 -0.70
CA GLU A 632 0.00 -22.41 -1.62
C GLU A 632 -0.09 -21.87 -3.05
N ILE A 633 -1.30 -21.60 -3.55
CA ILE A 633 -1.46 -20.96 -4.87
C ILE A 633 -0.90 -19.53 -4.84
N PHE A 634 -1.19 -18.77 -3.78
CA PHE A 634 -0.75 -17.39 -3.69
C PHE A 634 0.78 -17.29 -3.58
N GLU A 635 1.39 -17.99 -2.65
CA GLU A 635 2.84 -17.98 -2.43
C GLU A 635 3.60 -18.73 -3.52
N GLY A 636 3.11 -19.91 -3.92
CA GLY A 636 3.78 -20.76 -4.89
C GLY A 636 3.66 -20.28 -6.33
N LYS A 637 2.52 -19.69 -6.72
CA LYS A 637 2.26 -19.26 -8.10
C LYS A 637 2.23 -17.74 -8.22
N SER A 638 1.31 -17.06 -7.55
CA SER A 638 1.10 -15.61 -7.75
C SER A 638 2.30 -14.76 -7.34
N LEU A 639 2.91 -15.04 -6.19
CA LEU A 639 4.09 -14.33 -5.70
C LEU A 639 5.40 -14.81 -6.34
N THR A 640 5.38 -15.86 -7.15
CA THR A 640 6.58 -16.40 -7.83
C THR A 640 6.67 -15.95 -9.28
N LEU A 641 5.61 -15.34 -9.83
CA LEU A 641 5.66 -14.72 -11.15
C LEU A 641 6.84 -13.72 -11.20
N SER A 642 7.71 -13.94 -12.19
CA SER A 642 9.04 -13.35 -12.33
C SER A 642 8.99 -11.83 -12.48
N GLU A 643 7.87 -11.30 -12.95
CA GLU A 643 7.63 -9.87 -13.06
C GLU A 643 7.24 -9.32 -11.68
N ALA A 644 8.26 -9.06 -10.87
CA ALA A 644 8.12 -8.37 -9.59
C ALA A 644 7.39 -7.01 -9.69
N LYS A 645 7.19 -6.50 -10.92
CA LYS A 645 6.58 -5.23 -11.30
C LYS A 645 5.11 -5.03 -10.84
N PHE A 646 4.37 -6.10 -10.51
CA PHE A 646 2.96 -6.02 -10.07
C PHE A 646 2.71 -6.29 -8.59
N ILE A 647 3.73 -6.79 -7.90
CA ILE A 647 3.52 -7.29 -6.55
C ILE A 647 3.63 -6.10 -5.60
N PRO A 648 2.53 -5.68 -4.95
CA PRO A 648 2.42 -4.43 -4.21
C PRO A 648 3.02 -4.54 -2.80
N PHE A 649 4.02 -5.41 -2.63
CA PHE A 649 4.69 -5.66 -1.36
C PHE A 649 6.17 -5.34 -1.49
N ARG A 650 6.72 -4.70 -0.46
CA ARG A 650 8.13 -4.28 -0.44
C ARG A 650 9.05 -5.47 -0.63
N SER A 651 10.16 -5.27 -1.32
CA SER A 651 11.21 -6.30 -1.37
C SER A 651 11.96 -6.37 -0.05
N LEU A 652 12.62 -7.50 0.18
CA LEU A 652 13.46 -7.77 1.34
C LEU A 652 14.51 -6.66 1.59
N ASN A 653 15.10 -6.09 0.53
CA ASN A 653 16.10 -5.01 0.65
C ASN A 653 15.51 -3.70 1.19
N LYS A 654 14.19 -3.51 1.05
CA LYS A 654 13.44 -2.33 1.52
C LYS A 654 12.69 -2.57 2.84
N ALA A 655 13.01 -3.67 3.53
CA ALA A 655 12.37 -4.07 4.77
C ALA A 655 12.55 -3.03 5.89
N ARG A 656 11.45 -2.61 6.51
CA ARG A 656 11.41 -1.78 7.74
C ARG A 656 10.59 -2.48 8.81
N PHE A 657 10.90 -2.23 10.07
CA PHE A 657 10.10 -2.75 11.18
C PHE A 657 8.59 -2.47 10.97
N GLY A 658 7.77 -3.50 11.16
CA GLY A 658 6.31 -3.46 11.02
C GLY A 658 5.77 -3.56 9.59
N THR A 659 6.63 -3.51 8.55
CA THR A 659 6.19 -3.61 7.16
C THR A 659 6.02 -5.06 6.69
N ILE A 660 5.08 -5.28 5.77
CA ILE A 660 4.92 -6.55 5.06
C ILE A 660 5.83 -6.51 3.83
N ILE A 661 6.65 -7.54 3.69
CA ILE A 661 7.61 -7.70 2.61
C ILE A 661 7.34 -9.01 1.86
N ARG A 662 7.66 -9.01 0.57
CA ARG A 662 7.80 -10.21 -0.25
C ARG A 662 9.24 -10.69 -0.16
N VAL A 663 9.40 -11.95 0.25
CA VAL A 663 10.68 -12.66 0.16
C VAL A 663 10.64 -13.52 -1.10
N HIS A 664 11.51 -13.20 -2.07
CA HIS A 664 11.56 -13.92 -3.34
C HIS A 664 12.35 -15.22 -3.21
N LYS A 665 11.86 -16.31 -3.83
CA LYS A 665 12.55 -17.61 -3.86
C LYS A 665 14.03 -17.53 -4.26
N TYR A 666 14.34 -16.64 -5.22
CA TYR A 666 15.70 -16.48 -5.77
C TYR A 666 16.51 -15.35 -5.12
N ASN A 667 16.05 -14.74 -4.02
CA ASN A 667 16.86 -13.76 -3.30
C ASN A 667 18.07 -14.47 -2.68
N ARG A 668 19.20 -14.47 -3.39
CA ARG A 668 20.47 -15.07 -2.94
C ARG A 668 21.40 -14.10 -2.21
N LYS A 669 21.08 -12.81 -2.12
CA LYS A 669 21.96 -11.80 -1.49
C LYS A 669 21.15 -10.69 -0.83
N LEU A 670 20.97 -10.78 0.49
CA LEU A 670 21.13 -9.59 1.32
C LEU A 670 22.63 -9.39 1.52
N ASP A 671 23.07 -8.15 1.76
CA ASP A 671 24.45 -7.86 2.12
C ASP A 671 24.96 -8.92 3.10
N GLU A 672 26.15 -9.46 2.88
CA GLU A 672 26.75 -10.62 3.58
C GLU A 672 26.86 -10.46 5.12
N ASN A 673 26.32 -9.36 5.68
CA ASN A 673 26.42 -8.90 7.05
C ASN A 673 25.08 -8.95 7.84
N ILE A 674 23.93 -9.31 7.26
CA ILE A 674 22.64 -9.38 7.99
C ILE A 674 22.11 -10.81 8.03
N GLU A 675 22.01 -11.38 9.24
CA GLU A 675 21.37 -12.67 9.50
C GLU A 675 19.84 -12.54 9.39
N ILE A 676 19.19 -13.42 8.63
CA ILE A 676 17.74 -13.42 8.46
C ILE A 676 17.16 -14.63 9.19
N GLU A 677 16.29 -14.38 10.16
CA GLU A 677 15.52 -15.41 10.84
C GLU A 677 14.07 -15.34 10.35
N VAL A 678 13.54 -16.43 9.80
CA VAL A 678 12.13 -16.53 9.38
C VAL A 678 11.38 -17.42 10.37
N LEU A 679 10.42 -16.82 11.05
CA LEU A 679 9.48 -17.48 11.95
C LEU A 679 8.32 -18.07 11.14
N GLU A 680 8.25 -19.39 11.07
CA GLU A 680 7.10 -20.15 10.53
C GLU A 680 5.98 -20.29 11.57
N ASN A 681 5.58 -19.18 12.17
CA ASN A 681 4.69 -19.12 13.33
C ASN A 681 3.19 -19.26 12.98
N PHE A 682 2.85 -20.16 12.06
CA PHE A 682 1.47 -20.63 11.90
C PHE A 682 1.12 -21.62 13.01
N GLN A 683 -0.17 -21.75 13.34
CA GLN A 683 -0.60 -22.75 14.31
C GLN A 683 -0.32 -24.16 13.76
N ASP A 684 0.18 -25.07 14.61
CA ASP A 684 0.59 -26.43 14.19
C ASP A 684 -0.56 -27.20 13.52
N ASN A 685 -1.79 -27.00 14.00
CA ASN A 685 -3.00 -27.61 13.44
C ASN A 685 -3.27 -27.23 11.97
N TYR A 686 -2.66 -26.16 11.44
CA TYR A 686 -2.84 -25.76 10.04
C TYR A 686 -2.01 -26.62 9.07
N ASN A 687 -0.98 -27.34 9.57
CA ASN A 687 -0.12 -28.23 8.78
C ASN A 687 0.40 -27.56 7.49
N ILE A 688 0.80 -26.30 7.58
CA ILE A 688 1.35 -25.54 6.46
C ILE A 688 2.78 -26.01 6.23
N GLU A 689 3.12 -26.31 4.98
CA GLU A 689 4.47 -26.77 4.65
C GLU A 689 5.51 -25.68 4.92
N SER A 690 6.69 -26.13 5.35
CA SER A 690 7.85 -25.25 5.48
C SER A 690 8.22 -24.66 4.13
N ILE A 691 8.59 -23.38 4.16
CA ILE A 691 9.09 -22.64 3.01
C ILE A 691 10.48 -23.11 2.58
N TYR A 692 11.19 -23.86 3.42
CA TYR A 692 12.50 -24.44 3.13
C TYR A 692 12.39 -25.92 2.74
N ASP A 693 13.27 -26.38 1.84
CA ASP A 693 13.48 -27.79 1.53
C ASP A 693 14.52 -28.44 2.45
N GLU A 694 14.75 -29.74 2.28
CA GLU A 694 15.71 -30.53 3.07
C GLU A 694 17.15 -30.01 2.96
N ASN A 695 17.46 -29.28 1.89
CA ASN A 695 18.76 -28.65 1.64
C ASN A 695 18.78 -27.17 2.08
N ASN A 696 17.78 -26.74 2.86
CA ASN A 696 17.59 -25.37 3.33
C ASN A 696 17.43 -24.33 2.20
N ASN A 697 17.02 -24.76 0.99
CA ASN A 697 16.66 -23.85 -0.08
C ASN A 697 15.19 -23.46 0.00
N MET A 698 14.92 -22.21 -0.35
CA MET A 698 13.58 -21.67 -0.37
C MET A 698 12.76 -22.31 -1.52
N LYS A 699 11.60 -22.91 -1.20
CA LYS A 699 10.71 -23.60 -2.15
C LYS A 699 9.88 -22.63 -2.98
N ASN A 700 9.28 -21.63 -2.33
CA ASN A 700 8.32 -20.67 -2.89
C ASN A 700 8.65 -19.25 -2.43
N SER A 701 8.14 -18.24 -3.13
CA SER A 701 8.15 -16.87 -2.60
C SER A 701 7.03 -16.72 -1.55
N PHE A 702 7.25 -15.94 -0.48
CA PHE A 702 6.23 -15.76 0.56
C PHE A 702 6.14 -14.31 1.04
N LEU A 703 5.08 -13.99 1.78
CA LEU A 703 4.97 -12.73 2.51
C LEU A 703 5.42 -12.92 3.96
N ALA A 704 6.15 -11.93 4.47
CA ALA A 704 6.49 -11.87 5.88
C ALA A 704 6.36 -10.44 6.41
N LYS A 705 6.00 -10.32 7.68
CA LYS A 705 6.08 -9.06 8.41
C LYS A 705 7.42 -8.95 9.12
N VAL A 706 8.06 -7.79 9.03
CA VAL A 706 9.32 -7.52 9.72
C VAL A 706 9.03 -7.26 11.20
N ILE A 707 9.38 -8.21 12.06
CA ILE A 707 9.14 -8.14 13.51
C ILE A 707 10.28 -7.42 14.23
N SER A 708 11.51 -7.56 13.75
CA SER A 708 12.63 -6.76 14.23
C SER A 708 13.67 -6.56 13.13
N LYS A 709 14.34 -5.41 13.17
CA LYS A 709 15.46 -5.10 12.28
C LYS A 709 16.54 -4.41 13.10
N THR A 710 17.67 -5.08 13.27
CA THR A 710 18.90 -4.56 13.86
C THR A 710 19.97 -4.43 12.78
N LYS A 711 21.17 -3.96 13.13
CA LYS A 711 22.28 -3.86 12.17
C LYS A 711 22.71 -5.24 11.64
N ASP A 712 22.63 -6.26 12.48
CA ASP A 712 23.23 -7.58 12.20
C ASP A 712 22.17 -8.67 12.00
N LYS A 713 20.91 -8.42 12.38
CA LYS A 713 19.84 -9.42 12.34
C LYS A 713 18.48 -8.83 11.98
N MET A 714 17.73 -9.55 11.13
CA MET A 714 16.35 -9.28 10.76
C MET A 714 15.46 -10.48 11.07
N VAL A 715 14.40 -10.27 11.85
CA VAL A 715 13.41 -11.32 12.18
C VAL A 715 12.13 -11.08 11.41
N LEU A 716 11.69 -12.08 10.67
CA LEU A 716 10.55 -12.06 9.76
C LEU A 716 9.50 -13.07 10.25
N SER A 717 8.23 -12.68 10.33
CA SER A 717 7.14 -13.60 10.64
C SER A 717 6.23 -13.82 9.43
N ARG A 718 6.05 -15.08 9.04
CA ARG A 718 5.19 -15.44 7.91
C ARG A 718 3.71 -15.32 8.27
N SER A 719 3.29 -15.73 9.48
CA SER A 719 1.88 -15.65 9.87
C SER A 719 1.44 -14.21 10.18
N GLU A 720 2.31 -13.38 10.75
CA GLU A 720 1.99 -11.97 11.01
C GLU A 720 1.76 -11.14 9.75
N ALA A 721 2.21 -11.61 8.58
CA ALA A 721 1.96 -10.95 7.31
C ALA A 721 0.48 -10.95 6.91
N TYR A 722 -0.34 -11.85 7.47
CA TYR A 722 -1.74 -12.05 7.07
C TYR A 722 -2.76 -11.55 8.11
N PHE A 723 -2.31 -10.92 9.20
CA PHE A 723 -3.22 -10.20 10.11
C PHE A 723 -3.46 -8.78 9.58
N SER A 724 -4.72 -8.35 9.49
CA SER A 724 -5.08 -6.98 9.15
C SER A 724 -4.63 -6.04 10.27
N ASN A 725 -4.02 -4.92 9.88
CA ASN A 725 -3.47 -3.91 10.80
C ASN A 725 -4.54 -3.10 11.57
N ASN A 726 -5.79 -3.55 11.65
CA ASN A 726 -6.85 -2.88 12.43
C ASN A 726 -6.51 -2.78 13.93
N ASN A 727 -5.58 -3.60 14.44
CA ASN A 727 -5.11 -3.54 15.82
C ASN A 727 -4.04 -2.46 16.11
N ASN A 728 -3.52 -1.75 15.10
CA ASN A 728 -2.61 -0.62 15.34
C ASN A 728 -3.33 0.65 15.82
N LYS A 729 -4.66 0.76 15.65
CA LYS A 729 -5.46 1.84 16.26
C LYS A 729 -5.56 1.70 17.79
N ILE A 730 -5.46 0.48 18.33
CA ILE A 730 -5.55 0.20 19.78
C ILE A 730 -4.17 0.30 20.47
N LYS A 731 -3.08 0.06 19.73
CA LYS A 731 -1.71 0.30 20.25
C LYS A 731 -1.32 1.78 20.25
N LYS A 732 -1.73 2.60 19.27
CA LYS A 732 -1.45 4.05 19.30
C LYS A 732 -2.17 4.78 20.45
N THR A 733 -3.37 4.36 20.85
CA THR A 733 -4.08 4.93 22.01
C THR A 733 -3.48 4.50 23.35
N SER A 734 -2.98 3.26 23.46
CA SER A 734 -2.27 2.80 24.67
C SER A 734 -0.86 3.37 24.81
N GLN A 735 -0.14 3.62 23.71
CA GLN A 735 1.17 4.31 23.74
C GLN A 735 1.04 5.81 24.05
N TYR A 736 -0.04 6.48 23.59
CA TYR A 736 -0.36 7.86 24.00
C TYR A 736 -0.75 7.96 25.49
N LEU A 737 -1.43 6.95 26.05
CA LEU A 737 -1.80 6.92 27.46
C LEU A 737 -0.61 6.58 28.39
N VAL A 738 0.37 5.81 27.92
CA VAL A 738 1.59 5.49 28.68
C VAL A 738 2.59 6.65 28.64
N ASN A 739 2.74 7.35 27.51
CA ASN A 739 3.62 8.53 27.42
C ASN A 739 3.08 9.74 28.23
N ASN A 740 1.76 9.91 28.33
CA ASN A 740 1.18 10.95 29.19
C ASN A 740 1.33 10.64 30.69
N LYS A 741 1.40 9.37 31.12
CA LYS A 741 1.75 9.02 32.52
C LYS A 741 3.24 9.20 32.83
N ALA A 742 4.12 9.04 31.85
CA ALA A 742 5.56 9.33 31.99
C ALA A 742 5.84 10.85 32.03
N GLN A 743 5.10 11.67 31.27
CA GLN A 743 5.21 13.13 31.33
C GLN A 743 4.58 13.72 32.61
N LEU A 744 3.49 13.15 33.14
CA LEU A 744 2.90 13.59 34.42
C LEU A 744 3.69 13.16 35.67
N SER A 745 4.57 12.17 35.57
CA SER A 745 5.50 11.80 36.65
C SER A 745 6.81 12.60 36.60
N ALA A 746 7.19 13.14 35.44
CA ALA A 746 8.33 14.05 35.29
C ALA A 746 8.03 15.50 35.73
N PHE A 747 6.75 15.91 35.80
CA PHE A 747 6.36 17.26 36.24
C PHE A 747 6.07 17.41 37.74
N ASN A 748 6.07 16.33 38.52
CA ASN A 748 5.82 16.35 39.97
C ASN A 748 7.08 16.06 40.81
N GLY A 749 8.27 16.16 40.20
CA GLY A 749 9.54 15.80 40.83
C GLY A 749 10.59 16.89 40.74
N ASP A 750 10.23 18.16 40.94
CA ASP A 750 11.21 19.19 41.32
C ASP A 750 10.51 20.39 41.95
N SER A 751 10.19 20.25 43.24
CA SER A 751 9.96 21.39 44.12
C SER A 751 11.20 21.58 44.99
N ASN A 752 12.21 22.28 44.46
CA ASN A 752 13.19 22.98 45.27
C ASN A 752 13.93 24.06 44.45
N GLY A 753 13.33 25.26 44.45
CA GLY A 753 13.97 26.56 44.58
C GLY A 753 15.17 26.93 43.70
N ARG A 754 15.00 27.98 42.89
CA ARG A 754 15.48 29.34 43.22
C ARG A 754 15.11 30.33 42.12
N TYR A 755 14.66 31.49 42.59
CA TYR A 755 14.41 32.71 41.84
C TYR A 755 15.66 33.20 41.10
N LEU A 756 15.51 33.56 39.82
CA LEU A 756 15.82 34.88 39.23
C LEU A 756 15.37 34.94 37.78
#